data_AF-A0A9R1QMF3-F1
#
_entry.id   AF-A0A9R1QMF3-F1
#
_cell.length_a   1.000
_cell.length_b   1.000
_cell.length_c   1.000
_cell.angle_alpha   90.00
_cell.angle_beta   90.00
_cell.angle_gamma   90.00
#
_symmetry.space_group_name_H-M   'P 1'
#
loop_
_entity.id
_entity.type
_entity.pdbx_description
1 polymer ?
#
loop_
_entity_poly.entity_id
_entity_poly.type
_entity_poly.pdbx_seq_one_letter_code
_entity_poly.pdbx_strand_id
1 'polypeptide(L)'
;MTTGQIVSRMSGDTVLVQDAIGEKVGKFLQLVATFIGGFVVAFVKGWLLSLVMLACIPPVVIAGGAVAKVLSTISSKGQESYSDAANVVEQTIGSIKTVASFNGEKQAIGEYNKLINKAYKTTVKEGLANGFGMGSVFFIFFSSYGLAIWYGGKLILTKGYTGGEVISILFAIMTGAMSLGNATPCMTAFAEGQSAAHRLFTTIKRKPEIDPDDKTGKQLEDIKGDVELRDVYFSYPARPEQLIFDGFSLHVSSGTTMAIVGESGSGKSTVISLVERFYDPQAGEVLIDGINIKSLQLDSVRGKIGLVSQEPLLFMTSIKYNITYGKEGATIEEIKRAAELANAANFIDKLPNGYDTMVGQRGAQLSGGQKQRIAIARAIIKNPKILLLDEATSALDVESERIVQEALNRIMVDRTTLVVAHRLTTVRNADCISVVQQGKIVEQGPHDELVVNPDGAYSQLIRLQENNEEEQKVDHRRLDPRSKSTSLSLKRSISRGSAGNSSRNSFNLSFGLPGAVELPEGNDTHGENHTEQDGEVPKKAPMGRLALLNKLEVLIILLGSLAAAVHGVLFPMFGVMISSAIKTFYEPPDKLRKDSSFWGLMCVVLGIISIISIPAELFLFGIAGGKLIERIRAMSFRSIVHQEVAWFDDPKNSRY
;
A
#
# COMPACT_ATOMS: atom_id res chain seq x y z
N MET A 1 7.00 -8.24 7.93
CA MET A 1 6.27 -7.21 7.17
C MET A 1 6.95 -7.06 5.83
N THR A 2 6.20 -6.95 4.74
CA THR A 2 6.80 -6.66 3.42
C THR A 2 7.02 -5.15 3.27
N THR A 3 7.95 -4.74 2.41
CA THR A 3 8.25 -3.32 2.16
C THR A 3 7.01 -2.54 1.69
N GLY A 4 6.17 -3.14 0.84
CA GLY A 4 4.92 -2.53 0.40
C GLY A 4 3.91 -2.30 1.53
N GLN A 5 3.84 -3.21 2.50
CA GLN A 5 3.02 -3.00 3.70
C GLN A 5 3.55 -1.86 4.56
N ILE A 6 4.87 -1.63 4.62
CA ILE A 6 5.45 -0.52 5.38
C ILE A 6 5.06 0.82 4.74
N VAL A 7 5.18 0.94 3.41
CA VAL A 7 4.80 2.17 2.69
C VAL A 7 3.31 2.45 2.83
N SER A 8 2.47 1.45 2.61
CA SER A 8 1.01 1.56 2.80
C SER A 8 0.65 1.96 4.23
N ARG A 9 1.35 1.43 5.24
CA ARG A 9 1.16 1.81 6.64
C ARG A 9 1.62 3.22 6.93
N MET A 10 2.78 3.67 6.44
CA MET A 10 3.26 5.02 6.72
C MET A 10 2.27 6.08 6.22
N SER A 11 1.69 5.89 5.04
CA SER A 11 0.67 6.81 4.54
C SER A 11 -0.68 6.60 5.24
N GLY A 12 -1.18 5.36 5.25
CA GLY A 12 -2.52 5.04 5.76
C GLY A 12 -2.68 5.20 7.28
N ASP A 13 -1.74 4.68 8.08
CA ASP A 13 -1.81 4.78 9.54
C ASP A 13 -1.67 6.24 10.01
N THR A 14 -0.92 7.08 9.29
CA THR A 14 -0.79 8.51 9.61
C THR A 14 -2.11 9.26 9.36
N VAL A 15 -2.81 8.96 8.26
CA VAL A 15 -4.14 9.52 7.97
C VAL A 15 -5.15 9.11 9.04
N LEU A 16 -5.13 7.86 9.49
CA LEU A 16 -6.02 7.40 10.58
C LEU A 16 -5.78 8.14 11.90
N VAL A 17 -4.51 8.43 12.23
CA VAL A 17 -4.16 9.23 13.41
C VAL A 17 -4.63 10.68 13.23
N GLN A 18 -4.48 11.25 12.03
CA GLN A 18 -4.96 12.60 11.73
C GLN A 18 -6.49 12.70 11.84
N ASP A 19 -7.25 11.74 11.30
CA ASP A 19 -8.71 11.72 11.42
C ASP A 19 -9.14 11.62 12.89
N ALA A 20 -8.48 10.75 13.67
CA ALA A 20 -8.77 10.56 15.07
C ALA A 20 -8.50 11.80 15.95
N ILE A 21 -7.42 12.55 15.70
CA ILE A 21 -7.03 13.69 16.55
C ILE A 21 -7.53 15.04 15.98
N GLY A 22 -7.93 15.08 14.71
CA GLY A 22 -8.39 16.29 14.00
C GLY A 22 -9.85 16.64 14.27
N GLU A 23 -10.66 16.69 13.20
CA GLU A 23 -12.06 17.17 13.25
C GLU A 23 -12.93 16.36 14.21
N LYS A 24 -12.69 15.04 14.32
CA LYS A 24 -13.50 14.12 15.13
C LYS A 24 -13.49 14.48 16.61
N VAL A 25 -12.40 15.02 17.15
CA VAL A 25 -12.32 15.46 18.55
C VAL A 25 -13.27 16.62 18.80
N GLY A 26 -13.21 17.65 17.95
CA GLY A 26 -14.10 18.82 18.06
C GLY A 26 -15.56 18.42 17.92
N LYS A 27 -15.88 17.57 16.94
CA LYS A 27 -17.22 17.05 16.72
C LYS A 27 -17.71 16.21 17.90
N PHE A 28 -16.86 15.35 18.47
CA PHE A 28 -17.22 14.55 19.65
C PHE A 28 -17.53 15.44 20.86
N LEU A 29 -16.70 16.45 21.14
CA LEU A 29 -16.95 17.40 22.22
C LEU A 29 -18.26 18.17 22.02
N GLN A 30 -18.54 18.64 20.80
CA GLN A 30 -19.81 19.29 20.46
C GLN A 30 -21.01 18.36 20.72
N LEU A 31 -20.92 17.09 20.30
CA LEU A 31 -22.01 16.12 20.45
C LEU A 31 -22.24 15.75 21.92
N VAL A 32 -21.18 15.57 22.71
CA VAL A 32 -21.29 15.31 24.15
C VAL A 32 -21.87 16.53 24.88
N ALA A 33 -21.42 17.74 24.54
CA ALA A 33 -21.99 18.97 25.11
C ALA A 33 -23.48 19.13 24.76
N THR A 34 -23.87 18.81 23.52
CA THR A 34 -25.28 18.84 23.08
C THR A 34 -26.11 17.79 23.81
N PHE A 35 -25.57 16.58 24.02
CA PHE A 35 -26.20 15.54 24.83
C PHE A 35 -26.45 16.03 26.26
N ILE A 36 -25.40 16.44 26.99
CA ILE A 36 -25.51 16.88 28.39
C ILE A 36 -26.43 18.10 28.49
N GLY A 37 -26.25 19.11 27.63
CA GLY A 37 -27.06 20.32 27.61
C GLY A 37 -28.55 20.03 27.35
N GLY A 38 -28.86 19.11 26.43
CA GLY A 38 -30.23 18.68 26.15
C GLY A 38 -30.92 18.07 27.37
N PHE A 39 -30.23 17.19 28.12
CA PHE A 39 -30.79 16.63 29.35
C PHE A 39 -30.95 17.68 30.45
N VAL A 40 -29.95 18.55 30.67
CA VAL A 40 -30.03 19.60 31.68
C VAL A 40 -31.23 20.50 31.43
N VAL A 41 -31.42 20.99 30.20
CA VAL A 41 -32.58 21.82 29.82
C VAL A 41 -33.89 21.09 30.07
N ALA A 42 -33.97 19.80 29.70
CA ALA A 42 -35.17 19.00 29.88
C ALA A 42 -35.54 18.81 31.36
N PHE A 43 -34.57 18.41 32.20
CA PHE A 43 -34.80 18.19 33.63
C PHE A 43 -35.16 19.47 34.39
N VAL A 44 -34.57 20.61 34.00
CA VAL A 44 -34.91 21.93 34.57
C VAL A 44 -36.35 22.32 34.21
N LYS A 45 -36.79 22.06 32.98
CA LYS A 45 -38.14 22.40 32.52
C LYS A 45 -39.22 21.47 33.05
N GLY A 46 -38.92 20.19 33.26
CA GLY A 46 -39.93 19.27 33.79
C GLY A 46 -39.47 17.83 33.90
N TRP A 47 -39.00 17.45 35.09
CA TRP A 47 -38.44 16.13 35.38
C TRP A 47 -39.38 14.93 35.12
N LEU A 48 -40.70 15.05 35.32
CA LEU A 48 -41.66 13.95 35.11
C LEU A 48 -41.71 13.49 33.65
N LEU A 49 -41.82 14.42 32.71
CA LEU A 49 -41.81 14.10 31.28
C LEU A 49 -40.42 13.63 30.83
N SER A 50 -39.36 14.23 31.38
CA SER A 50 -37.99 13.85 31.06
C SER A 50 -37.67 12.40 31.44
N LEU A 51 -38.16 11.92 32.59
CA LEU A 51 -37.98 10.52 33.01
C LEU A 51 -38.67 9.53 32.07
N VAL A 52 -39.88 9.86 31.59
CA VAL A 52 -40.60 9.01 30.63
C VAL A 52 -39.85 8.95 29.30
N MET A 53 -39.34 10.08 28.82
CA MET A 53 -38.56 10.13 27.59
C MET A 53 -37.19 9.45 27.73
N LEU A 54 -36.57 9.50 28.92
CA LEU A 54 -35.34 8.78 29.22
C LEU A 54 -35.53 7.26 29.08
N ALA A 55 -36.71 6.73 29.44
CA ALA A 55 -37.03 5.32 29.27
C ALA A 55 -37.09 4.87 27.79
N CYS A 56 -37.23 5.80 26.84
CA CYS A 56 -37.17 5.51 25.41
C CYS A 56 -35.75 5.34 24.87
N ILE A 57 -34.72 5.77 25.63
CA ILE A 57 -33.32 5.72 25.17
C ILE A 57 -32.73 4.31 25.18
N PRO A 58 -32.86 3.49 26.25
CA PRO A 58 -32.31 2.14 26.25
C PRO A 58 -32.78 1.28 25.06
N PRO A 59 -34.07 1.29 24.65
CA PRO A 59 -34.50 0.61 23.42
C PRO A 59 -33.74 1.08 22.17
N VAL A 60 -33.52 2.39 22.00
CA VAL A 60 -32.75 2.94 20.87
C VAL A 60 -31.31 2.44 20.89
N VAL A 61 -30.66 2.49 22.06
CA VAL A 61 -29.27 2.04 22.23
C VAL A 61 -29.14 0.53 21.97
N ILE A 62 -30.08 -0.28 22.46
CA ILE A 62 -30.09 -1.73 22.23
C ILE A 62 -30.30 -2.04 20.75
N ALA A 63 -31.27 -1.39 20.10
CA ALA A 63 -31.53 -1.56 18.67
C ALA A 63 -30.31 -1.15 17.84
N GLY A 64 -29.74 0.04 18.09
CA GLY A 64 -28.55 0.53 17.40
C GLY A 64 -27.33 -0.37 17.60
N GLY A 65 -27.08 -0.82 18.83
CA GLY A 65 -25.97 -1.73 19.15
C GLY A 65 -26.12 -3.10 18.49
N ALA A 66 -27.33 -3.68 18.47
CA ALA A 66 -27.61 -4.93 17.78
C ALA A 66 -27.36 -4.81 16.27
N VAL A 67 -27.82 -3.72 15.67
CA VAL A 67 -27.61 -3.42 14.24
C VAL A 67 -26.13 -3.25 13.93
N ALA A 68 -25.40 -2.47 14.73
CA ALA A 68 -23.97 -2.27 14.56
C ALA A 68 -23.20 -3.60 14.60
N LYS A 69 -23.53 -4.50 15.55
CA LYS A 69 -22.90 -5.82 15.66
C LYS A 69 -23.20 -6.72 14.46
N VAL A 70 -24.46 -6.78 14.02
CA VAL A 70 -24.89 -7.58 12.87
C VAL A 70 -24.23 -7.05 11.60
N LEU A 71 -24.27 -5.73 11.38
CA LEU A 71 -23.72 -5.08 10.20
C LEU A 71 -22.20 -5.26 10.12
N SER A 72 -21.48 -5.07 11.23
CA SER A 72 -20.04 -5.33 11.31
C SER A 72 -19.68 -6.77 10.94
N THR A 73 -20.45 -7.76 11.42
CA THR A 73 -20.21 -9.18 11.12
C THR A 73 -20.48 -9.51 9.65
N ILE A 74 -21.54 -8.96 9.06
CA ILE A 74 -21.89 -9.18 7.64
C ILE A 74 -20.87 -8.48 6.74
N SER A 75 -20.52 -7.24 7.04
CA SER A 75 -19.55 -6.43 6.29
C SER A 75 -18.17 -7.10 6.29
N SER A 76 -17.72 -7.63 7.43
CA SER A 76 -16.47 -8.41 7.52
C SER A 76 -16.44 -9.61 6.57
N LYS A 77 -17.52 -10.41 6.51
CA LYS A 77 -17.64 -11.54 5.55
C LYS A 77 -17.69 -11.08 4.09
N GLY A 78 -18.26 -9.90 3.83
CA GLY A 78 -18.29 -9.28 2.52
C GLY A 78 -16.89 -8.89 2.07
N GLN A 79 -16.13 -8.26 2.97
CA GLN A 79 -14.75 -7.84 2.73
C GLN A 79 -13.82 -9.04 2.50
N GLU A 80 -13.98 -10.12 3.26
CA GLU A 80 -13.25 -11.38 3.04
C GLU A 80 -13.49 -11.92 1.61
N SER A 81 -14.76 -11.97 1.17
CA SER A 81 -15.10 -12.42 -0.18
C SER A 81 -14.53 -11.52 -1.28
N TYR A 82 -14.45 -10.20 -1.04
CA TYR A 82 -13.78 -9.29 -1.97
C TYR A 82 -12.26 -9.43 -1.95
N SER A 83 -11.65 -9.72 -0.80
CA SER A 83 -10.22 -10.00 -0.68
C SER A 83 -9.84 -11.27 -1.43
N ASP A 84 -10.63 -12.34 -1.31
CA ASP A 84 -10.42 -13.57 -2.09
C ASP A 84 -10.46 -13.27 -3.59
N ALA A 85 -11.45 -12.49 -4.05
CA ALA A 85 -11.55 -12.09 -5.45
C ALA A 85 -10.36 -11.22 -5.91
N ALA A 86 -9.90 -10.31 -5.05
CA ALA A 86 -8.74 -9.46 -5.33
C ALA A 86 -7.44 -10.27 -5.44
N ASN A 87 -7.26 -11.30 -4.60
CA ASN A 87 -6.11 -12.20 -4.69
C ASN A 87 -6.05 -12.92 -6.03
N VAL A 88 -7.20 -13.38 -6.55
CA VAL A 88 -7.28 -13.99 -7.89
C VAL A 88 -6.87 -12.99 -8.97
N VAL A 89 -7.35 -11.74 -8.90
CA VAL A 89 -6.97 -10.68 -9.84
C VAL A 89 -5.47 -10.41 -9.77
N GLU A 90 -4.93 -10.29 -8.56
CA GLU A 90 -3.52 -10.00 -8.31
C GLU A 90 -2.61 -11.09 -8.87
N GLN A 91 -2.93 -12.37 -8.62
CA GLN A 91 -2.18 -13.51 -9.16
C GLN A 91 -2.28 -13.56 -10.68
N THR A 92 -3.48 -13.35 -11.24
CA THR A 92 -3.71 -13.40 -12.69
C THR A 92 -2.93 -12.31 -13.41
N ILE A 93 -3.01 -11.05 -12.93
CA ILE A 93 -2.31 -9.92 -13.54
C ILE A 93 -0.80 -10.03 -13.29
N GLY A 94 -0.39 -10.40 -12.07
CA GLY A 94 1.02 -10.54 -11.70
C GLY A 94 1.76 -11.61 -12.51
N SER A 95 1.04 -12.59 -13.06
CA SER A 95 1.61 -13.64 -13.92
C SER A 95 0.88 -13.74 -15.26
N ILE A 96 0.47 -12.59 -15.83
CA ILE A 96 -0.35 -12.56 -17.05
C ILE A 96 0.31 -13.26 -18.25
N LYS A 97 1.65 -13.16 -18.37
CA LYS A 97 2.42 -13.86 -19.41
C LYS A 97 2.27 -15.39 -19.31
N THR A 98 2.25 -15.91 -18.09
CA THR A 98 2.02 -17.34 -17.81
C THR A 98 0.57 -17.72 -18.08
N VAL A 99 -0.38 -16.91 -17.63
CA VAL A 99 -1.81 -17.18 -17.87
C VAL A 99 -2.10 -17.23 -19.37
N ALA A 100 -1.57 -16.28 -20.14
CA ALA A 100 -1.70 -16.24 -21.59
C ALA A 100 -0.98 -17.41 -22.29
N SER A 101 0.22 -17.79 -21.84
CA SER A 101 0.96 -18.90 -22.45
C SER A 101 0.29 -20.26 -22.27
N PHE A 102 -0.47 -20.43 -21.18
CA PHE A 102 -1.21 -21.66 -20.86
C PHE A 102 -2.71 -21.60 -21.21
N ASN A 103 -3.19 -20.53 -21.88
CA ASN A 103 -4.61 -20.31 -22.19
C ASN A 103 -5.54 -20.37 -20.95
N GLY A 104 -5.06 -19.85 -19.81
CA GLY A 104 -5.72 -19.91 -18.50
C GLY A 104 -6.77 -18.82 -18.26
N GLU A 105 -7.04 -17.93 -19.21
CA GLU A 105 -7.87 -16.73 -19.03
C GLU A 105 -9.30 -17.09 -18.63
N LYS A 106 -9.87 -18.12 -19.27
CA LYS A 106 -11.24 -18.57 -18.99
C LYS A 106 -11.40 -19.12 -17.57
N GLN A 107 -10.37 -19.83 -17.09
CA GLN A 107 -10.36 -20.37 -15.73
C GLN A 107 -10.31 -19.24 -14.71
N ALA A 108 -9.39 -18.28 -14.90
CA ALA A 108 -9.26 -17.11 -14.02
C ALA A 108 -10.57 -16.29 -13.94
N ILE A 109 -11.21 -16.04 -15.09
CA ILE A 109 -12.49 -15.31 -15.15
C ILE A 109 -13.61 -16.09 -14.45
N GLY A 110 -13.66 -17.42 -14.63
CA GLY A 110 -14.65 -18.27 -13.98
C GLY A 110 -14.54 -18.25 -12.45
N GLU A 111 -13.31 -18.34 -11.94
CA GLU A 111 -13.02 -18.29 -10.50
C GLU A 111 -13.37 -16.92 -9.91
N TYR A 112 -12.96 -15.84 -10.57
CA TYR A 112 -13.29 -14.48 -10.15
C TYR A 112 -14.80 -14.25 -10.08
N ASN A 113 -15.55 -14.67 -11.10
CA ASN A 113 -17.02 -14.53 -11.13
C ASN A 113 -17.71 -15.28 -9.98
N LYS A 114 -17.20 -16.46 -9.60
CA LYS A 114 -17.71 -17.23 -8.45
C LYS A 114 -17.54 -16.45 -7.13
N LEU A 115 -16.38 -15.83 -6.93
CA LEU A 115 -16.07 -15.07 -5.72
C LEU A 115 -16.84 -13.75 -5.66
N ILE A 116 -16.97 -13.04 -6.78
CA ILE A 116 -17.76 -11.80 -6.85
C ILE A 116 -19.26 -12.07 -6.62
N ASN A 117 -19.83 -13.17 -7.11
CA ASN A 117 -21.22 -13.54 -6.81
C ASN A 117 -21.42 -13.83 -5.31
N LYS A 118 -20.44 -14.46 -4.64
CA LYS A 118 -20.45 -14.65 -3.17
C LYS A 118 -20.45 -13.29 -2.45
N ALA A 119 -19.64 -12.33 -2.91
CA ALA A 119 -19.63 -10.98 -2.37
C ALA A 119 -20.99 -10.27 -2.57
N TYR A 120 -21.58 -10.36 -3.77
CA TYR A 120 -22.91 -9.82 -4.08
C TYR A 120 -23.99 -10.31 -3.11
N LYS A 121 -24.06 -11.62 -2.85
CA LYS A 121 -25.05 -12.19 -1.91
C LYS A 121 -24.88 -11.63 -0.50
N THR A 122 -23.66 -11.26 -0.12
CA THR A 122 -23.37 -10.64 1.17
C THR A 122 -23.83 -9.18 1.20
N THR A 123 -23.59 -8.41 0.13
CA THR A 123 -24.10 -7.03 -0.03
C THR A 123 -25.63 -6.95 0.07
N VAL A 124 -26.37 -7.91 -0.50
CA VAL A 124 -27.84 -7.93 -0.39
C VAL A 124 -28.29 -8.17 1.06
N LYS A 125 -27.63 -9.09 1.77
CA LYS A 125 -27.91 -9.35 3.19
C LYS A 125 -27.57 -8.13 4.06
N GLU A 126 -26.49 -7.43 3.72
CA GLU A 126 -26.07 -6.19 4.36
C GLU A 126 -27.13 -5.10 4.19
N GLY A 127 -27.63 -4.89 2.97
CA GLY A 127 -28.70 -3.94 2.69
C GLY A 127 -29.98 -4.24 3.48
N LEU A 128 -30.37 -5.51 3.59
CA LEU A 128 -31.54 -5.91 4.39
C LEU A 128 -31.32 -5.68 5.89
N ALA A 129 -30.15 -6.06 6.42
CA ALA A 129 -29.83 -5.89 7.83
C ALA A 129 -29.74 -4.41 8.23
N ASN A 130 -29.10 -3.58 7.38
CA ASN A 130 -29.05 -2.13 7.56
C ASN A 130 -30.46 -1.52 7.48
N GLY A 131 -31.26 -1.97 6.51
CA GLY A 131 -32.65 -1.56 6.33
C GLY A 131 -33.51 -1.81 7.56
N PHE A 132 -33.53 -3.06 8.05
CA PHE A 132 -34.26 -3.43 9.26
C PHE A 132 -33.75 -2.67 10.48
N GLY A 133 -32.44 -2.45 10.57
CA GLY A 133 -31.84 -1.70 11.65
C GLY A 133 -32.26 -0.25 11.70
N MET A 134 -32.15 0.45 10.57
CA MET A 134 -32.58 1.84 10.45
C MET A 134 -34.09 1.98 10.66
N GLY A 135 -34.90 1.09 10.06
CA GLY A 135 -36.35 1.04 10.26
C GLY A 135 -36.75 0.85 11.74
N SER A 136 -36.04 0.00 12.48
CA SER A 136 -36.27 -0.21 13.91
C SER A 136 -35.97 1.04 14.74
N VAL A 137 -34.89 1.76 14.43
CA VAL A 137 -34.53 3.02 15.12
C VAL A 137 -35.58 4.09 14.83
N PHE A 138 -36.03 4.24 13.58
CA PHE A 138 -37.10 5.19 13.21
C PHE A 138 -38.46 4.84 13.84
N PHE A 139 -38.78 3.55 13.97
CA PHE A 139 -39.98 3.11 14.68
C PHE A 139 -39.96 3.57 16.14
N ILE A 140 -38.85 3.36 16.85
CA ILE A 140 -38.70 3.80 18.24
C ILE A 140 -38.73 5.32 18.33
N PHE A 141 -38.08 6.01 17.39
CA PHE A 141 -38.09 7.47 17.29
C PHE A 141 -39.53 8.01 17.20
N PHE A 142 -40.31 7.63 16.20
CA PHE A 142 -41.69 8.12 16.07
C PHE A 142 -42.57 7.69 17.24
N SER A 143 -42.41 6.47 17.75
CA SER A 143 -43.17 6.01 18.92
C SER A 143 -42.86 6.80 20.19
N SER A 144 -41.60 7.23 20.39
CA SER A 144 -41.21 8.08 21.51
C SER A 144 -41.84 9.48 21.45
N TYR A 145 -41.96 10.05 20.25
CA TYR A 145 -42.70 11.30 20.03
C TYR A 145 -44.19 11.13 20.31
N GLY A 146 -44.79 10.02 19.89
CA GLY A 146 -46.18 9.72 20.19
C GLY A 146 -46.45 9.61 21.69
N LEU A 147 -45.56 8.93 22.41
CA LEU A 147 -45.60 8.82 23.87
C LEU A 147 -45.46 10.19 24.55
N ALA A 148 -44.55 11.03 24.06
CA ALA A 148 -44.35 12.38 24.55
C ALA A 148 -45.59 13.26 24.39
N ILE A 149 -46.26 13.20 23.23
CA ILE A 149 -47.46 13.99 22.94
C ILE A 149 -48.62 13.54 23.83
N TRP A 150 -48.84 12.22 23.93
CA TRP A 150 -49.92 11.66 24.75
C TRP A 150 -49.73 11.94 26.24
N TYR A 151 -48.53 11.65 26.78
CA TYR A 151 -48.24 11.84 28.19
C TYR A 151 -48.05 13.32 28.55
N GLY A 152 -47.45 14.11 27.66
CA GLY A 152 -47.36 15.56 27.79
C GLY A 152 -48.73 16.22 27.85
N GLY A 153 -49.66 15.81 26.98
CA GLY A 153 -51.07 16.24 27.07
C GLY A 153 -51.71 15.92 28.42
N LYS A 154 -51.49 14.72 28.94
CA LYS A 154 -51.98 14.33 30.28
C LYS A 154 -51.37 15.17 31.41
N LEU A 155 -50.09 15.52 31.33
CA LEU A 155 -49.39 16.37 32.31
C LEU A 155 -49.91 17.81 32.31
N ILE A 156 -50.25 18.36 31.14
CA ILE A 156 -50.88 19.69 31.04
C ILE A 156 -52.20 19.70 31.81
N LEU A 157 -53.03 18.66 31.66
CA LEU A 157 -54.33 18.58 32.34
C LEU A 157 -54.27 18.31 33.84
N THR A 158 -53.27 17.57 34.32
CA THR A 158 -53.25 17.03 35.69
C THR A 158 -52.21 17.66 36.62
N LYS A 159 -51.14 18.24 36.08
CA LYS A 159 -49.97 18.72 36.82
C LYS A 159 -49.57 20.16 36.49
N GLY A 160 -50.34 20.86 35.65
CA GLY A 160 -50.13 22.28 35.36
C GLY A 160 -48.94 22.59 34.45
N TYR A 161 -48.49 21.61 33.66
CA TYR A 161 -47.47 21.85 32.63
C TYR A 161 -48.02 22.76 31.52
N THR A 162 -47.17 23.58 30.91
CA THR A 162 -47.51 24.35 29.71
C THR A 162 -47.15 23.59 28.44
N GLY A 163 -47.87 23.84 27.33
CA GLY A 163 -47.53 23.28 26.02
C GLY A 163 -46.10 23.60 25.60
N GLY A 164 -45.62 24.82 25.89
CA GLY A 164 -44.25 25.25 25.61
C GLY A 164 -43.18 24.45 26.35
N GLU A 165 -43.43 24.08 27.61
CA GLU A 165 -42.52 23.22 28.40
C GLU A 165 -42.44 21.81 27.82
N VAL A 166 -43.59 21.21 27.46
CA VAL A 166 -43.65 19.87 26.85
C VAL A 166 -42.84 19.84 25.55
N ILE A 167 -43.01 20.85 24.69
CA ILE A 167 -42.28 20.95 23.42
C ILE A 167 -40.78 21.15 23.66
N SER A 168 -40.42 22.02 24.60
CA SER A 168 -39.01 22.27 24.95
C SER A 168 -38.31 21.01 25.45
N ILE A 169 -38.96 20.24 26.33
CA ILE A 169 -38.46 18.96 26.86
C ILE A 169 -38.30 17.93 25.74
N LEU A 170 -39.32 17.82 24.87
CA LEU A 170 -39.31 16.90 23.74
C LEU A 170 -38.12 17.15 22.81
N PHE A 171 -37.94 18.39 22.34
CA PHE A 171 -36.83 18.73 21.45
C PHE A 171 -35.48 18.59 22.15
N ALA A 172 -35.34 19.04 23.40
CA ALA A 172 -34.06 18.97 24.13
C ALA A 172 -33.57 17.52 24.33
N ILE A 173 -34.46 16.60 24.72
CA ILE A 173 -34.10 15.18 24.90
C ILE A 173 -33.82 14.51 23.56
N MET A 174 -34.60 14.79 22.52
CA MET A 174 -34.43 14.17 21.21
C MET A 174 -33.16 14.64 20.50
N THR A 175 -32.87 15.94 20.51
CA THR A 175 -31.60 16.48 20.01
C THR A 175 -30.42 15.92 20.81
N GLY A 176 -30.56 15.80 22.14
CA GLY A 176 -29.55 15.16 22.99
C GLY A 176 -29.31 13.69 22.60
N ALA A 177 -30.38 12.88 22.53
CA ALA A 177 -30.30 11.47 22.18
C ALA A 177 -29.73 11.22 20.77
N MET A 178 -30.10 12.03 19.78
CA MET A 178 -29.52 11.98 18.43
C MET A 178 -28.02 12.31 18.42
N SER A 179 -27.61 13.27 19.25
CA SER A 179 -26.19 13.65 19.35
C SER A 179 -25.33 12.48 19.85
N LEU A 180 -25.85 11.67 20.77
CA LEU A 180 -25.19 10.45 21.21
C LEU A 180 -25.02 9.42 20.07
N GLY A 181 -26.06 9.23 19.25
CA GLY A 181 -25.97 8.36 18.07
C GLY A 181 -24.90 8.82 17.08
N ASN A 182 -24.88 10.13 16.80
CA ASN A 182 -23.90 10.76 15.90
C ASN A 182 -22.47 10.79 16.45
N ALA A 183 -22.27 10.48 17.73
CA ALA A 183 -20.93 10.37 18.33
C ALA A 183 -20.26 9.02 18.02
N THR A 184 -21.04 7.99 17.66
CA THR A 184 -20.54 6.64 17.36
C THR A 184 -19.42 6.62 16.31
N PRO A 185 -19.52 7.32 15.16
CA PRO A 185 -18.43 7.35 14.17
C PRO A 185 -17.16 8.05 14.66
N CYS A 186 -17.26 8.93 15.66
CA CYS A 186 -16.07 9.54 16.26
C CYS A 186 -15.36 8.53 17.17
N MET A 187 -16.13 7.72 17.91
CA MET A 187 -15.58 6.65 18.75
C MET A 187 -14.85 5.58 17.93
N THR A 188 -15.38 5.21 16.76
CA THR A 188 -14.71 4.26 15.86
C THR A 188 -13.40 4.84 15.33
N ALA A 189 -13.39 6.11 14.89
CA ALA A 189 -12.18 6.79 14.43
C ALA A 189 -11.11 6.85 15.53
N PHE A 190 -11.49 7.14 16.79
CA PHE A 190 -10.55 7.13 17.91
C PHE A 190 -9.94 5.74 18.16
N ALA A 191 -10.74 4.68 18.09
CA ALA A 191 -10.25 3.32 18.28
C ALA A 191 -9.28 2.89 17.16
N GLU A 192 -9.61 3.22 15.90
CA GLU A 192 -8.76 2.96 14.74
C GLU A 192 -7.46 3.76 14.80
N GLY A 193 -7.54 5.06 15.12
CA GLY A 193 -6.39 5.93 15.30
C GLY A 193 -5.49 5.49 16.45
N GLN A 194 -6.05 5.01 17.57
CA GLN A 194 -5.26 4.46 18.68
C GLN A 194 -4.48 3.20 18.26
N SER A 195 -5.12 2.31 17.50
CA SER A 195 -4.49 1.10 16.96
C SER A 195 -3.37 1.44 15.97
N ALA A 196 -3.61 2.42 15.08
CA ALA A 196 -2.62 2.94 14.14
C ALA A 196 -1.43 3.60 14.87
N ALA A 197 -1.70 4.47 15.85
CA ALA A 197 -0.69 5.10 16.68
C ALA A 197 0.16 4.07 17.43
N HIS A 198 -0.45 3.03 17.99
CA HIS A 198 0.30 1.97 18.67
C HIS A 198 1.32 1.30 17.73
N ARG A 199 0.94 0.98 16.50
CA ARG A 199 1.85 0.41 15.49
C ARG A 199 2.98 1.38 15.14
N LEU A 200 2.65 2.64 14.87
CA LEU A 200 3.64 3.68 14.54
C LEU A 200 4.63 3.88 15.69
N PHE A 201 4.14 4.07 16.92
CA PHE A 201 5.00 4.27 18.08
C PHE A 201 5.82 3.04 18.45
N THR A 202 5.32 1.82 18.19
CA THR A 202 6.11 0.61 18.38
C THR A 202 7.33 0.60 17.45
N THR A 203 7.15 1.02 16.20
CA THR A 203 8.27 1.17 15.25
C THR A 203 9.20 2.32 15.62
N ILE A 204 8.67 3.49 15.97
CA ILE A 204 9.48 4.69 16.33
C ILE A 204 10.30 4.44 17.60
N LYS A 205 9.73 3.76 18.60
CA LYS A 205 10.42 3.48 19.87
C LYS A 205 11.36 2.27 19.80
N ARG A 206 11.31 1.49 18.73
CA ARG A 206 12.21 0.35 18.54
C ARG A 206 13.62 0.87 18.32
N LYS A 207 14.53 0.58 19.26
CA LYS A 207 15.96 0.83 19.08
C LYS A 207 16.56 -0.27 18.20
N PRO A 208 17.26 0.05 17.10
CA PRO A 208 17.98 -0.96 16.32
C PRO A 208 19.18 -1.48 17.10
N GLU A 209 19.53 -2.75 16.90
CA GLU A 209 20.77 -3.34 17.48
C GLU A 209 22.02 -2.81 16.77
N ILE A 210 21.90 -2.56 15.46
CA ILE A 210 22.91 -1.93 14.63
C ILE A 210 22.40 -0.52 14.29
N ASP A 211 22.80 0.46 15.08
CA ASP A 211 22.39 1.86 14.91
C ASP A 211 23.39 2.62 14.03
N PRO A 212 23.00 3.13 12.84
CA PRO A 212 23.87 3.95 12.01
C PRO A 212 24.15 5.34 12.59
N ASP A 213 23.26 5.86 13.44
CA ASP A 213 23.36 7.21 14.01
C ASP A 213 24.21 7.25 15.30
N ASP A 214 24.61 6.08 15.82
CA ASP A 214 25.45 5.97 17.00
C ASP A 214 26.90 6.42 16.71
N LYS A 215 27.31 7.50 17.38
CA LYS A 215 28.64 8.12 17.27
C LYS A 215 29.61 7.69 18.37
N THR A 216 29.24 6.72 19.22
CA THR A 216 30.10 6.26 20.33
C THR A 216 31.25 5.34 19.90
N GLY A 217 31.17 4.78 18.68
CA GLY A 217 32.20 3.91 18.12
C GLY A 217 33.51 4.65 17.79
N LYS A 218 34.62 3.91 17.74
CA LYS A 218 35.91 4.45 17.34
C LYS A 218 35.91 4.78 15.84
N GLN A 219 36.43 5.95 15.47
CA GLN A 219 36.74 6.28 14.08
C GLN A 219 38.18 5.88 13.75
N LEU A 220 38.37 5.22 12.62
CA LEU A 220 39.69 4.95 12.06
C LEU A 220 39.97 6.00 10.99
N GLU A 221 40.90 6.92 11.28
CA GLU A 221 41.27 7.97 10.32
C GLU A 221 42.00 7.40 9.10
N ASP A 222 42.82 6.37 9.29
CA ASP A 222 43.57 5.69 8.23
C ASP A 222 43.39 4.17 8.30
N ILE A 223 42.53 3.65 7.40
CA ILE A 223 42.27 2.22 7.25
C ILE A 223 43.26 1.66 6.23
N LYS A 224 44.07 0.68 6.64
CA LYS A 224 44.98 -0.05 5.73
C LYS A 224 44.16 -0.97 4.83
N GLY A 225 43.15 -1.63 5.41
CA GLY A 225 42.19 -2.45 4.68
C GLY A 225 42.41 -3.95 4.90
N ASP A 226 42.98 -4.36 6.03
CA ASP A 226 43.05 -5.76 6.42
C ASP A 226 41.68 -6.22 6.93
N VAL A 227 41.17 -7.36 6.43
CA VAL A 227 39.85 -7.89 6.78
C VAL A 227 40.00 -9.32 7.30
N GLU A 228 39.52 -9.58 8.51
CA GLU A 228 39.58 -10.91 9.14
C GLU A 228 38.19 -11.32 9.64
N LEU A 229 37.74 -12.52 9.28
CA LEU A 229 36.62 -13.21 9.88
C LEU A 229 37.21 -14.34 10.73
N ARG A 230 36.90 -14.38 12.03
CA ARG A 230 37.45 -15.35 12.97
C ARG A 230 36.34 -16.17 13.62
N ASP A 231 36.34 -17.46 13.32
CA ASP A 231 35.43 -18.49 13.84
C ASP A 231 33.96 -18.04 13.83
N VAL A 232 33.50 -17.53 12.69
CA VAL A 232 32.19 -16.94 12.54
C VAL A 232 31.10 -18.00 12.45
N TYR A 233 30.07 -17.85 13.28
CA TYR A 233 28.82 -18.61 13.24
C TYR A 233 27.66 -17.69 12.87
N PHE A 234 26.88 -18.05 11.84
CA PHE A 234 25.84 -17.17 11.34
C PHE A 234 24.65 -17.92 10.71
N SER A 235 23.45 -17.43 11.04
CA SER A 235 22.17 -17.77 10.41
C SER A 235 21.40 -16.49 10.09
N TYR A 236 20.71 -16.45 8.94
CA TYR A 236 19.85 -15.30 8.63
C TYR A 236 18.62 -15.27 9.55
N PRO A 237 18.16 -14.07 10.00
CA PRO A 237 16.98 -13.97 10.87
C PRO A 237 15.69 -14.55 10.29
N ALA A 238 15.57 -14.60 8.96
CA ALA A 238 14.42 -15.20 8.28
C ALA A 238 14.39 -16.74 8.39
N ARG A 239 15.55 -17.38 8.67
CA ARG A 239 15.72 -18.83 8.77
C ARG A 239 16.75 -19.15 9.87
N PRO A 240 16.40 -18.95 11.16
CA PRO A 240 17.34 -19.09 12.26
C PRO A 240 17.88 -20.52 12.42
N GLU A 241 17.06 -21.53 12.07
CA GLU A 241 17.41 -22.95 12.15
C GLU A 241 18.45 -23.40 11.11
N GLN A 242 18.68 -22.61 10.07
CA GLN A 242 19.61 -22.95 9.00
C GLN A 242 20.92 -22.18 9.19
N LEU A 243 21.93 -22.88 9.74
CA LEU A 243 23.27 -22.35 9.88
C LEU A 243 23.94 -22.23 8.51
N ILE A 244 24.39 -21.02 8.17
CA ILE A 244 25.11 -20.72 6.92
C ILE A 244 26.62 -20.84 7.13
N PHE A 245 27.13 -20.36 8.27
CA PHE A 245 28.54 -20.49 8.65
C PHE A 245 28.68 -21.23 9.97
N ASP A 246 29.57 -22.21 10.01
CA ASP A 246 29.85 -23.08 11.15
C ASP A 246 31.35 -23.01 11.49
N GLY A 247 31.78 -21.94 12.15
CA GLY A 247 33.20 -21.68 12.43
C GLY A 247 33.98 -21.24 11.19
N PHE A 248 33.45 -20.29 10.42
CA PHE A 248 34.08 -19.78 9.22
C PHE A 248 35.21 -18.79 9.56
N SER A 249 36.42 -19.05 9.04
CA SER A 249 37.60 -18.20 9.25
C SER A 249 38.23 -17.81 7.92
N LEU A 250 38.44 -16.51 7.69
CA LEU A 250 38.97 -15.95 6.45
C LEU A 250 39.85 -14.74 6.76
N HIS A 251 41.04 -14.66 6.16
CA HIS A 251 41.93 -13.51 6.29
C HIS A 251 42.29 -12.93 4.93
N VAL A 252 42.06 -11.62 4.75
CA VAL A 252 42.37 -10.87 3.53
C VAL A 252 43.37 -9.79 3.89
N SER A 253 44.59 -9.94 3.37
CA SER A 253 45.68 -8.99 3.61
C SER A 253 45.44 -7.66 2.89
N SER A 254 45.82 -6.57 3.54
CA SER A 254 45.77 -5.21 2.98
C SER A 254 46.37 -5.13 1.55
N GLY A 255 45.62 -4.57 0.61
CA GLY A 255 46.06 -4.34 -0.77
C GLY A 255 46.05 -5.57 -1.68
N THR A 256 45.59 -6.72 -1.19
CA THR A 256 45.47 -7.96 -1.98
C THR A 256 44.04 -8.18 -2.48
N THR A 257 43.91 -8.93 -3.57
CA THR A 257 42.62 -9.36 -4.14
C THR A 257 42.35 -10.81 -3.77
N MET A 258 41.29 -11.04 -2.99
CA MET A 258 40.81 -12.38 -2.66
C MET A 258 39.54 -12.73 -3.43
N ALA A 259 39.58 -13.84 -4.17
CA ALA A 259 38.41 -14.40 -4.83
C ALA A 259 37.75 -15.48 -3.96
N ILE A 260 36.42 -15.43 -3.82
CA ILE A 260 35.61 -16.40 -3.09
C ILE A 260 34.76 -17.15 -4.12
N VAL A 261 34.98 -18.47 -4.21
CA VAL A 261 34.31 -19.35 -5.17
C VAL A 261 33.64 -20.52 -4.45
N GLY A 262 32.63 -21.12 -5.06
CA GLY A 262 31.89 -22.22 -4.46
C GLY A 262 30.49 -22.38 -5.04
N GLU A 263 29.81 -23.46 -4.68
CA GLU A 263 28.46 -23.78 -5.14
C GLU A 263 27.43 -22.70 -4.76
N SER A 264 26.31 -22.66 -5.47
CA SER A 264 25.21 -21.75 -5.11
C SER A 264 24.67 -22.09 -3.72
N GLY A 265 24.47 -21.07 -2.88
CA GLY A 265 24.03 -21.25 -1.49
C GLY A 265 25.13 -21.59 -0.48
N SER A 266 26.41 -21.62 -0.86
CA SER A 266 27.52 -21.90 0.06
C SER A 266 27.86 -20.77 1.05
N GLY A 267 27.21 -19.60 0.93
CA GLY A 267 27.40 -18.46 1.83
C GLY A 267 28.31 -17.33 1.31
N LYS A 268 28.75 -17.37 0.04
CA LYS A 268 29.69 -16.38 -0.54
C LYS A 268 29.28 -14.91 -0.31
N SER A 269 28.07 -14.53 -0.71
CA SER A 269 27.54 -13.16 -0.52
C SER A 269 27.25 -12.82 0.95
N THR A 270 27.16 -13.83 1.83
CA THR A 270 27.05 -13.62 3.28
C THR A 270 28.34 -13.04 3.86
N VAL A 271 29.51 -13.38 3.29
CA VAL A 271 30.80 -12.76 3.71
C VAL A 271 30.74 -11.24 3.51
N ILE A 272 30.30 -10.80 2.33
CA ILE A 272 30.11 -9.38 2.00
C ILE A 272 29.12 -8.73 2.98
N SER A 273 28.01 -9.40 3.28
CA SER A 273 26.98 -8.89 4.19
C SER A 273 27.48 -8.70 5.64
N LEU A 274 28.42 -9.52 6.09
CA LEU A 274 29.05 -9.40 7.41
C LEU A 274 30.13 -8.32 7.44
N VAL A 275 30.92 -8.17 6.37
CA VAL A 275 31.93 -7.11 6.25
C VAL A 275 31.29 -5.72 6.16
N GLU A 276 30.13 -5.58 5.50
CA GLU A 276 29.31 -4.34 5.51
C GLU A 276 28.53 -4.13 6.82
N ARG A 277 28.60 -5.11 7.73
CA ARG A 277 27.84 -5.17 8.99
C ARG A 277 26.36 -4.93 8.76
N PHE A 278 25.78 -5.57 7.74
CA PHE A 278 24.32 -5.64 7.60
C PHE A 278 23.71 -6.58 8.63
N TYR A 279 24.49 -7.57 9.07
CA TYR A 279 24.16 -8.46 10.17
C TYR A 279 25.38 -8.62 11.07
N ASP A 280 25.14 -8.84 12.36
CA ASP A 280 26.18 -9.25 13.29
C ASP A 280 26.22 -10.79 13.36
N PRO A 281 27.42 -11.40 13.48
CA PRO A 281 27.55 -12.84 13.68
C PRO A 281 27.01 -13.26 15.05
N GLN A 282 26.50 -14.49 15.15
CA GLN A 282 25.97 -15.07 16.39
C GLN A 282 27.11 -15.43 17.36
N ALA A 283 28.21 -15.95 16.83
CA ALA A 283 29.47 -16.17 17.54
C ALA A 283 30.65 -15.91 16.58
N GLY A 284 31.83 -15.70 17.15
CA GLY A 284 33.02 -15.23 16.40
C GLY A 284 33.06 -13.71 16.23
N GLU A 285 34.05 -13.25 15.49
CA GLU A 285 34.32 -11.81 15.30
C GLU A 285 34.65 -11.49 13.84
N VAL A 286 34.28 -10.27 13.42
CA VAL A 286 34.70 -9.68 12.14
C VAL A 286 35.56 -8.47 12.47
N LEU A 287 36.81 -8.49 12.02
CA LEU A 287 37.81 -7.47 12.32
C LEU A 287 38.22 -6.73 11.04
N ILE A 288 38.39 -5.42 11.18
CA ILE A 288 39.02 -4.56 10.18
C ILE A 288 40.27 -3.96 10.83
N ASP A 289 41.44 -4.14 10.22
CA ASP A 289 42.75 -3.74 10.76
C ASP A 289 42.98 -4.24 12.21
N GLY A 290 42.51 -5.45 12.51
CA GLY A 290 42.61 -6.10 13.84
C GLY A 290 41.63 -5.56 14.89
N ILE A 291 40.71 -4.66 14.53
CA ILE A 291 39.69 -4.11 15.43
C ILE A 291 38.32 -4.68 15.06
N ASN A 292 37.59 -5.19 16.06
CA ASN A 292 36.25 -5.71 15.85
C ASN A 292 35.30 -4.61 15.33
N ILE A 293 34.63 -4.88 14.21
CA ILE A 293 33.71 -3.97 13.52
C ILE A 293 32.56 -3.49 14.41
N LYS A 294 32.22 -4.24 15.47
CA LYS A 294 31.23 -3.85 16.48
C LYS A 294 31.63 -2.60 17.27
N SER A 295 32.92 -2.37 17.45
CA SER A 295 33.48 -1.24 18.20
C SER A 295 33.74 0.02 17.35
N LEU A 296 33.58 -0.09 16.03
CA LEU A 296 33.81 0.99 15.08
C LEU A 296 32.53 1.75 14.78
N GLN A 297 32.65 3.03 14.44
CA GLN A 297 31.52 3.82 13.97
C GLN A 297 31.09 3.36 12.57
N LEU A 298 29.81 2.96 12.43
CA LEU A 298 29.28 2.33 11.22
C LEU A 298 29.37 3.23 9.98
N ASP A 299 29.05 4.52 10.13
CA ASP A 299 29.13 5.51 9.05
C ASP A 299 30.57 5.67 8.52
N SER A 300 31.55 5.72 9.41
CA SER A 300 32.97 5.83 9.05
C SER A 300 33.46 4.57 8.32
N VAL A 301 33.11 3.38 8.83
CA VAL A 301 33.48 2.10 8.19
C VAL A 301 32.86 1.99 6.80
N ARG A 302 31.53 2.19 6.70
CA ARG A 302 30.83 2.13 5.41
C ARG A 302 31.32 3.21 4.46
N GLY A 303 31.73 4.38 4.93
CA GLY A 303 32.36 5.42 4.11
C GLY A 303 33.64 4.95 3.40
N LYS A 304 34.36 3.98 3.96
CA LYS A 304 35.62 3.43 3.41
C LYS A 304 35.45 2.12 2.64
N ILE A 305 34.25 1.54 2.61
CA ILE A 305 33.92 0.32 1.86
C ILE A 305 33.11 0.68 0.60
N GLY A 306 33.46 0.08 -0.54
CA GLY A 306 32.69 0.20 -1.78
C GLY A 306 32.06 -1.14 -2.15
N LEU A 307 30.75 -1.16 -2.37
CA LEU A 307 30.02 -2.36 -2.77
C LEU A 307 29.51 -2.23 -4.21
N VAL A 308 29.80 -3.25 -5.03
CA VAL A 308 29.19 -3.45 -6.36
C VAL A 308 28.43 -4.77 -6.34
N SER A 309 27.11 -4.68 -6.31
CA SER A 309 26.21 -5.85 -6.25
C SER A 309 25.96 -6.49 -7.62
N GLN A 310 25.44 -7.72 -7.59
CA GLN A 310 25.08 -8.50 -8.78
C GLN A 310 24.03 -7.81 -9.65
N GLU A 311 22.94 -7.36 -9.01
CA GLU A 311 21.89 -6.56 -9.65
C GLU A 311 21.96 -5.10 -9.16
N PRO A 312 22.51 -4.19 -9.96
CA PRO A 312 22.69 -2.80 -9.56
C PRO A 312 21.34 -2.08 -9.53
N LEU A 313 20.89 -1.73 -8.32
CA LEU A 313 19.73 -0.87 -8.14
C LEU A 313 20.14 0.61 -8.25
N LEU A 314 19.44 1.30 -9.15
CA LEU A 314 19.53 2.75 -9.34
C LEU A 314 18.26 3.40 -8.83
N PHE A 315 18.41 4.55 -8.17
CA PHE A 315 17.31 5.38 -7.70
C PHE A 315 16.62 6.05 -8.89
N MET A 316 15.33 6.34 -8.75
CA MET A 316 14.51 7.05 -9.75
C MET A 316 14.83 8.55 -9.79
N THR A 317 16.10 8.87 -10.06
CA THR A 317 16.65 10.21 -10.20
C THR A 317 17.52 10.25 -11.45
N SER A 318 18.24 11.34 -11.69
CA SER A 318 19.16 11.42 -12.83
C SER A 318 20.41 10.53 -12.63
N ILE A 319 21.13 10.24 -13.71
CA ILE A 319 22.41 9.51 -13.67
C ILE A 319 23.40 10.25 -12.77
N LYS A 320 23.47 11.59 -12.87
CA LYS A 320 24.29 12.44 -12.01
C LYS A 320 24.06 12.15 -10.53
N TYR A 321 22.82 12.22 -10.07
CA TYR A 321 22.48 12.01 -8.66
C TYR A 321 22.74 10.59 -8.19
N ASN A 322 22.55 9.59 -9.05
CA ASN A 322 22.91 8.22 -8.75
C ASN A 322 24.42 8.04 -8.49
N ILE A 323 25.28 8.75 -9.24
CA ILE A 323 26.74 8.74 -9.00
C ILE A 323 27.08 9.52 -7.74
N THR A 324 26.52 10.73 -7.56
CA THR A 324 26.73 11.57 -6.36
C THR A 324 26.36 10.86 -5.06
N TYR A 325 25.45 9.89 -5.10
CA TYR A 325 25.08 9.09 -3.93
C TYR A 325 26.27 8.35 -3.28
N GLY A 326 27.38 8.16 -4.00
CA GLY A 326 28.61 7.57 -3.45
C GLY A 326 29.43 8.52 -2.57
N LYS A 327 29.29 9.85 -2.74
CA LYS A 327 30.06 10.87 -2.00
C LYS A 327 29.27 12.17 -1.91
N GLU A 328 28.99 12.62 -0.68
CA GLU A 328 28.35 13.91 -0.45
C GLU A 328 29.21 15.08 -0.96
N GLY A 329 28.56 16.07 -1.59
CA GLY A 329 29.25 17.27 -2.09
C GLY A 329 30.18 17.06 -3.29
N ALA A 330 30.08 15.94 -4.01
CA ALA A 330 30.94 15.68 -5.17
C ALA A 330 30.76 16.72 -6.28
N THR A 331 31.89 17.20 -6.84
CA THR A 331 31.86 18.18 -7.95
C THR A 331 31.52 17.51 -9.28
N ILE A 332 31.10 18.30 -10.26
CA ILE A 332 30.75 17.78 -11.59
C ILE A 332 31.98 17.14 -12.26
N GLU A 333 33.17 17.68 -12.02
CA GLU A 333 34.44 17.15 -12.53
C GLU A 333 34.75 15.77 -11.92
N GLU A 334 34.54 15.60 -10.61
CA GLU A 334 34.70 14.31 -9.94
C GLU A 334 33.73 13.26 -10.51
N ILE A 335 32.47 13.65 -10.76
CA ILE A 335 31.45 12.77 -11.35
C ILE A 335 31.85 12.33 -12.76
N LYS A 336 32.29 13.27 -13.61
CA LYS A 336 32.74 12.95 -14.97
C LYS A 336 33.95 12.03 -14.95
N ARG A 337 34.95 12.31 -14.10
CA ARG A 337 36.13 11.48 -13.95
C ARG A 337 35.77 10.06 -13.46
N ALA A 338 34.85 9.93 -12.51
CA ALA A 338 34.38 8.62 -12.06
C ALA A 338 33.66 7.85 -13.18
N ALA A 339 32.84 8.54 -13.97
CA ALA A 339 32.15 7.95 -15.13
C ALA A 339 33.12 7.53 -16.25
N GLU A 340 34.20 8.28 -16.49
CA GLU A 340 35.26 7.91 -17.42
C GLU A 340 36.00 6.64 -16.98
N LEU A 341 36.42 6.59 -15.70
CA LEU A 341 37.09 5.42 -15.14
C LEU A 341 36.20 4.17 -15.18
N ALA A 342 34.89 4.33 -15.01
CA ALA A 342 33.90 3.26 -15.11
C ALA A 342 33.50 2.89 -16.55
N ASN A 343 34.11 3.49 -17.58
CA ASN A 343 33.71 3.35 -18.99
C ASN A 343 32.23 3.71 -19.25
N ALA A 344 31.65 4.60 -18.44
CA ALA A 344 30.26 5.03 -18.53
C ALA A 344 30.07 6.30 -19.37
N ALA A 345 31.07 7.19 -19.41
CA ALA A 345 30.98 8.48 -20.10
C ALA A 345 30.50 8.36 -21.56
N ASN A 346 31.08 7.42 -22.33
CA ASN A 346 30.80 7.23 -23.75
C ASN A 346 29.32 6.95 -24.09
N PHE A 347 28.58 6.27 -23.22
CA PHE A 347 27.16 6.02 -23.46
C PHE A 347 26.29 7.12 -22.85
N ILE A 348 26.71 7.72 -21.73
CA ILE A 348 26.01 8.84 -21.11
C ILE A 348 25.97 10.02 -22.08
N ASP A 349 27.07 10.33 -22.77
CA ASP A 349 27.14 11.43 -23.74
C ASP A 349 26.27 11.21 -24.99
N LYS A 350 25.88 9.95 -25.27
CA LYS A 350 24.95 9.61 -26.37
C LYS A 350 23.49 9.76 -25.97
N LEU A 351 23.18 9.91 -24.68
CA LEU A 351 21.82 10.12 -24.21
C LEU A 351 21.40 11.58 -24.47
N PRO A 352 20.13 11.84 -24.82
CA PRO A 352 19.66 13.18 -25.19
C PRO A 352 19.89 14.23 -24.09
N ASN A 353 19.85 13.82 -22.82
CA ASN A 353 20.04 14.71 -21.66
C ASN A 353 21.35 14.43 -20.91
N GLY A 354 22.27 13.64 -21.46
CA GLY A 354 23.56 13.31 -20.83
C GLY A 354 23.40 12.81 -19.39
N TYR A 355 24.14 13.44 -18.46
CA TYR A 355 24.12 13.15 -17.02
C TYR A 355 22.79 13.48 -16.32
N ASP A 356 21.96 14.35 -16.90
CA ASP A 356 20.64 14.73 -16.37
C ASP A 356 19.53 13.77 -16.84
N THR A 357 19.88 12.72 -17.59
CA THR A 357 18.94 11.68 -18.02
C THR A 357 18.36 10.96 -16.79
N MET A 358 17.03 10.90 -16.71
CA MET A 358 16.31 10.17 -15.66
C MET A 358 16.41 8.66 -15.92
N VAL A 359 16.78 7.89 -14.90
CA VAL A 359 17.04 6.44 -15.06
C VAL A 359 15.74 5.62 -15.04
N GLY A 360 14.66 6.18 -14.48
CA GLY A 360 13.37 5.50 -14.28
C GLY A 360 13.37 4.56 -13.07
N GLN A 361 12.22 3.96 -12.74
CA GLN A 361 12.11 3.03 -11.61
C GLN A 361 13.08 1.85 -11.80
N ARG A 362 13.97 1.63 -10.81
CA ARG A 362 15.03 0.59 -10.82
C ARG A 362 15.89 0.58 -12.11
N GLY A 363 15.97 1.72 -12.77
CA GLY A 363 16.72 1.88 -14.01
C GLY A 363 16.14 1.19 -15.25
N ALA A 364 14.83 0.90 -15.31
CA ALA A 364 14.22 0.18 -16.45
C ALA A 364 14.60 0.71 -17.86
N GLN A 365 15.03 1.97 -17.97
CA GLN A 365 15.42 2.59 -19.24
C GLN A 365 16.87 2.29 -19.68
N LEU A 366 17.65 1.58 -18.88
CA LEU A 366 19.06 1.27 -19.14
C LEU A 366 19.30 -0.24 -19.25
N SER A 367 20.28 -0.63 -20.08
CA SER A 367 20.72 -2.03 -20.16
C SER A 367 21.41 -2.48 -18.87
N GLY A 368 21.46 -3.79 -18.59
CA GLY A 368 22.15 -4.34 -17.42
C GLY A 368 23.60 -3.85 -17.29
N GLY A 369 24.36 -3.87 -18.40
CA GLY A 369 25.74 -3.37 -18.44
C GLY A 369 25.87 -1.88 -18.21
N GLN A 370 24.92 -1.07 -18.69
CA GLN A 370 24.89 0.36 -18.41
C GLN A 370 24.62 0.64 -16.92
N LYS A 371 23.66 -0.07 -16.31
CA LYS A 371 23.38 0.06 -14.88
C LYS A 371 24.61 -0.30 -14.05
N GLN A 372 25.30 -1.38 -14.42
CA GLN A 372 26.48 -1.84 -13.70
C GLN A 372 27.62 -0.82 -13.75
N ARG A 373 27.86 -0.21 -14.92
CA ARG A 373 28.87 0.86 -15.05
C ARG A 373 28.54 2.10 -14.22
N ILE A 374 27.26 2.47 -14.08
CA ILE A 374 26.85 3.56 -13.18
C ILE A 374 27.09 3.17 -11.72
N ALA A 375 26.78 1.93 -11.32
CA ALA A 375 27.05 1.44 -9.98
C ALA A 375 28.56 1.41 -9.67
N ILE A 376 29.40 1.05 -10.64
CA ILE A 376 30.86 1.12 -10.52
C ILE A 376 31.32 2.57 -10.38
N ALA A 377 30.81 3.51 -11.19
CA ALA A 377 31.13 4.93 -11.04
C ALA A 377 30.77 5.46 -9.64
N ARG A 378 29.63 5.02 -9.08
CA ARG A 378 29.21 5.30 -7.70
C ARG A 378 30.16 4.71 -6.65
N ALA A 379 30.79 3.56 -6.91
CA ALA A 379 31.84 3.01 -6.04
C ALA A 379 33.18 3.76 -6.20
N ILE A 380 33.55 4.18 -7.41
CA ILE A 380 34.79 4.92 -7.70
C ILE A 380 34.80 6.28 -6.99
N ILE A 381 33.71 7.04 -7.07
CA ILE A 381 33.65 8.40 -6.50
C ILE A 381 33.79 8.40 -4.97
N LYS A 382 33.37 7.31 -4.32
CA LYS A 382 33.52 7.09 -2.88
C LYS A 382 34.98 6.90 -2.45
N ASN A 383 35.83 6.49 -3.38
CA ASN A 383 37.24 6.16 -3.18
C ASN A 383 37.50 5.23 -1.96
N PRO A 384 36.93 4.01 -1.94
CA PRO A 384 37.03 3.08 -0.82
C PRO A 384 38.43 2.45 -0.67
N LYS A 385 38.79 2.05 0.56
CA LYS A 385 40.00 1.25 0.86
C LYS A 385 39.75 -0.25 0.73
N ILE A 386 38.51 -0.68 0.99
CA ILE A 386 38.05 -2.05 0.83
C ILE A 386 36.98 -2.07 -0.26
N LEU A 387 37.17 -2.87 -1.30
CA LEU A 387 36.23 -3.04 -2.41
C LEU A 387 35.59 -4.42 -2.34
N LEU A 388 34.26 -4.46 -2.36
CA LEU A 388 33.45 -5.68 -2.32
C LEU A 388 32.72 -5.83 -3.66
N LEU A 389 32.99 -6.91 -4.38
CA LEU A 389 32.38 -7.22 -5.67
C LEU A 389 31.54 -8.50 -5.53
N ASP A 390 30.22 -8.39 -5.60
CA ASP A 390 29.29 -9.53 -5.48
C ASP A 390 28.76 -9.91 -6.85
N GLU A 391 29.38 -10.89 -7.52
CA GLU A 391 28.97 -11.40 -8.84
C GLU A 391 28.74 -10.30 -9.89
N ALA A 392 29.58 -9.26 -9.87
CA ALA A 392 29.38 -8.03 -10.64
C ALA A 392 29.31 -8.20 -12.18
N THR A 393 29.64 -9.38 -12.71
CA THR A 393 29.65 -9.72 -14.14
C THR A 393 28.70 -10.85 -14.55
N SER A 394 27.94 -11.44 -13.61
CA SER A 394 27.16 -12.66 -13.88
C SER A 394 25.96 -12.42 -14.79
N ALA A 395 25.32 -11.25 -14.69
CA ALA A 395 24.07 -10.92 -15.40
C ALA A 395 24.29 -10.11 -16.70
N LEU A 396 25.51 -10.12 -17.24
CA LEU A 396 25.90 -9.30 -18.39
C LEU A 396 26.13 -10.13 -19.66
N ASP A 397 25.85 -9.52 -20.81
CA ASP A 397 26.29 -10.01 -22.11
C ASP A 397 27.81 -9.91 -22.27
N VAL A 398 28.39 -10.71 -23.16
CA VAL A 398 29.84 -10.86 -23.33
C VAL A 398 30.55 -9.53 -23.67
N GLU A 399 29.94 -8.66 -24.47
CA GLU A 399 30.52 -7.36 -24.82
C GLU A 399 30.51 -6.41 -23.63
N SER A 400 29.35 -6.25 -22.97
CA SER A 400 29.24 -5.43 -21.76
C SER A 400 30.14 -5.92 -20.64
N GLU A 401 30.25 -7.24 -20.45
CA GLU A 401 31.11 -7.86 -19.46
C GLU A 401 32.56 -7.46 -19.62
N ARG A 402 33.12 -7.52 -20.84
CA ARG A 402 34.50 -7.13 -21.09
C ARG A 402 34.77 -5.68 -20.67
N ILE A 403 33.83 -4.78 -20.98
CA ILE A 403 33.95 -3.35 -20.67
C ILE A 403 33.84 -3.11 -19.15
N VAL A 404 32.94 -3.83 -18.48
CA VAL A 404 32.75 -3.78 -17.02
C VAL A 404 33.97 -4.35 -16.29
N GLN A 405 34.52 -5.48 -16.75
CA GLN A 405 35.70 -6.09 -16.17
C GLN A 405 36.94 -5.17 -16.29
N GLU A 406 37.08 -4.46 -17.41
CA GLU A 406 38.16 -3.47 -17.56
C GLU A 406 38.03 -2.33 -16.53
N ALA A 407 36.81 -1.85 -16.29
CA ALA A 407 36.55 -0.84 -15.26
C ALA A 407 36.83 -1.39 -13.84
N LEU A 408 36.46 -2.63 -13.56
CA LEU A 408 36.75 -3.31 -12.28
C LEU A 408 38.26 -3.44 -12.07
N ASN A 409 39.02 -3.88 -13.08
CA ASN A 409 40.47 -4.02 -12.99
C ASN A 409 41.17 -2.68 -12.65
N ARG A 410 40.64 -1.55 -13.15
CA ARG A 410 41.19 -0.21 -12.84
C ARG A 410 40.92 0.23 -11.40
N ILE A 411 39.75 -0.09 -10.85
CA ILE A 411 39.42 0.29 -9.46
C ILE A 411 40.10 -0.62 -8.43
N MET A 412 40.36 -1.89 -8.75
CA MET A 412 40.97 -2.87 -7.84
C MET A 412 42.43 -2.55 -7.47
N VAL A 413 43.15 -1.77 -8.28
CA VAL A 413 44.55 -1.43 -8.01
C VAL A 413 44.67 -0.62 -6.72
N ASP A 414 45.63 -1.00 -5.86
CA ASP A 414 45.95 -0.35 -4.58
C ASP A 414 44.79 -0.36 -3.55
N ARG A 415 43.95 -1.40 -3.61
CA ARG A 415 42.82 -1.60 -2.69
C ARG A 415 42.70 -3.06 -2.29
N THR A 416 42.31 -3.31 -1.04
CA THR A 416 41.89 -4.66 -0.64
C THR A 416 40.59 -4.99 -1.33
N THR A 417 40.54 -6.07 -2.10
CA THR A 417 39.34 -6.44 -2.85
C THR A 417 38.87 -7.84 -2.48
N LEU A 418 37.61 -7.96 -2.05
CA LEU A 418 36.91 -9.23 -1.93
C LEU A 418 35.98 -9.41 -3.12
N VAL A 419 36.22 -10.46 -3.91
CA VAL A 419 35.46 -10.75 -5.11
C VAL A 419 34.72 -12.07 -4.95
N VAL A 420 33.39 -12.02 -4.89
CA VAL A 420 32.56 -13.21 -5.09
C VAL A 420 32.37 -13.38 -6.59
N ALA A 421 32.99 -14.40 -7.15
CA ALA A 421 33.01 -14.62 -8.59
C ALA A 421 32.30 -15.92 -8.97
N HIS A 422 31.51 -15.82 -10.04
CA HIS A 422 30.95 -16.98 -10.75
C HIS A 422 31.69 -17.26 -12.06
N ARG A 423 32.59 -16.39 -12.52
CA ARG A 423 33.31 -16.55 -13.80
C ARG A 423 34.81 -16.73 -13.58
N LEU A 424 35.39 -17.71 -14.26
CA LEU A 424 36.81 -18.06 -14.20
C LEU A 424 37.75 -16.89 -14.51
N THR A 425 37.37 -16.05 -15.47
CA THR A 425 38.17 -14.90 -15.93
C THR A 425 38.48 -13.91 -14.80
N THR A 426 37.52 -13.67 -13.90
CA THR A 426 37.67 -12.79 -12.75
C THR A 426 38.48 -13.44 -11.63
N VAL A 427 38.36 -14.78 -11.47
CA VAL A 427 39.04 -15.55 -10.42
C VAL A 427 40.53 -15.72 -10.69
N ARG A 428 40.92 -15.93 -11.95
CA ARG A 428 42.30 -16.25 -12.33
C ARG A 428 43.32 -15.16 -11.97
N ASN A 429 42.90 -13.91 -11.95
CA ASN A 429 43.76 -12.76 -11.65
C ASN A 429 43.79 -12.38 -10.16
N ALA A 430 43.18 -13.17 -9.28
CA ALA A 430 43.20 -12.92 -7.84
C ALA A 430 44.51 -13.42 -7.23
N ASP A 431 45.02 -12.69 -6.22
CA ASP A 431 46.23 -13.07 -5.48
C ASP A 431 46.01 -14.34 -4.66
N CYS A 432 44.79 -14.53 -4.15
CA CYS A 432 44.39 -15.72 -3.40
C CYS A 432 42.94 -16.08 -3.71
N ILE A 433 42.66 -17.38 -3.79
CA ILE A 433 41.33 -17.94 -4.04
C ILE A 433 40.94 -18.78 -2.82
N SER A 434 39.74 -18.56 -2.30
CA SER A 434 39.15 -19.37 -1.22
C SER A 434 37.92 -20.10 -1.74
N VAL A 435 37.94 -21.43 -1.65
CA VAL A 435 36.82 -22.30 -2.06
C VAL A 435 35.94 -22.57 -0.85
N VAL A 436 34.68 -22.14 -0.93
CA VAL A 436 33.68 -22.27 0.14
C VAL A 436 32.67 -23.34 -0.20
N GLN A 437 32.58 -24.37 0.64
CA GLN A 437 31.60 -25.45 0.54
C GLN A 437 30.86 -25.59 1.88
N GLN A 438 29.53 -25.60 1.84
CA GLN A 438 28.68 -25.74 3.03
C GLN A 438 29.08 -24.81 4.20
N GLY A 439 29.48 -23.57 3.90
CA GLY A 439 29.83 -22.60 4.93
C GLY A 439 31.22 -22.74 5.55
N LYS A 440 32.12 -23.57 4.99
CA LYS A 440 33.51 -23.73 5.41
C LYS A 440 34.47 -23.54 4.24
N ILE A 441 35.69 -23.11 4.54
CA ILE A 441 36.77 -23.04 3.54
C ILE A 441 37.40 -24.42 3.44
N VAL A 442 37.40 -24.97 2.22
CA VAL A 442 37.95 -26.30 1.93
C VAL A 442 39.35 -26.20 1.32
N GLU A 443 39.57 -25.20 0.48
CA GLU A 443 40.84 -24.95 -0.20
C GLU A 443 41.14 -23.45 -0.23
N GLN A 444 42.42 -23.09 -0.09
CA GLN A 444 42.89 -21.71 -0.17
C GLN A 444 44.28 -21.66 -0.80
N GLY A 445 44.47 -20.79 -1.79
CA GLY A 445 45.76 -20.64 -2.48
C GLY A 445 45.66 -19.83 -3.78
N PRO A 446 46.79 -19.54 -4.45
CA PRO A 446 46.78 -18.93 -5.77
C PRO A 446 46.28 -19.92 -6.84
N HIS A 447 45.82 -19.39 -7.97
CA HIS A 447 45.26 -20.18 -9.07
C HIS A 447 46.20 -21.32 -9.52
N ASP A 448 47.47 -21.01 -9.71
CA ASP A 448 48.46 -21.95 -10.25
C ASP A 448 48.71 -23.14 -9.30
N GLU A 449 48.46 -23.01 -8.00
CA GLU A 449 48.62 -24.10 -7.03
C GLU A 449 47.35 -24.96 -6.94
N LEU A 450 46.17 -24.33 -6.94
CA LEU A 450 44.90 -25.02 -6.75
C LEU A 450 44.51 -25.89 -7.96
N VAL A 451 44.93 -25.52 -9.17
CA VAL A 451 44.66 -26.28 -10.41
C VAL A 451 45.49 -27.57 -10.49
N VAL A 452 46.62 -27.66 -9.77
CA VAL A 452 47.52 -28.83 -9.83
C VAL A 452 46.85 -30.08 -9.25
N ASN A 453 45.94 -29.91 -8.28
CA ASN A 453 45.20 -31.02 -7.70
C ASN A 453 43.94 -31.33 -8.53
N PRO A 454 43.93 -32.41 -9.35
CA PRO A 454 42.79 -32.72 -10.22
C PRO A 454 41.54 -33.17 -9.45
N ASP A 455 41.69 -33.62 -8.20
CA ASP A 455 40.60 -34.02 -7.31
C ASP A 455 40.18 -32.88 -6.36
N GLY A 456 40.86 -31.72 -6.42
CA GLY A 456 40.56 -30.56 -5.60
C GLY A 456 39.21 -29.91 -5.91
N ALA A 457 38.59 -29.31 -4.90
CA ALA A 457 37.30 -28.65 -5.00
C ALA A 457 37.33 -27.50 -6.03
N TYR A 458 38.43 -26.75 -6.11
CA TYR A 458 38.61 -25.71 -7.13
C TYR A 458 38.63 -26.27 -8.56
N SER A 459 39.43 -27.31 -8.81
CA SER A 459 39.55 -27.96 -10.12
C SER A 459 38.22 -28.56 -10.60
N GLN A 460 37.43 -29.13 -9.69
CA GLN A 460 36.08 -29.63 -10.00
C GLN A 460 35.13 -28.50 -10.42
N LEU A 461 35.15 -27.36 -9.73
CA LEU A 461 34.34 -26.19 -10.10
C LEU A 461 34.72 -25.66 -11.48
N ILE A 462 36.01 -25.65 -11.83
CA ILE A 462 36.47 -25.21 -13.15
C ILE A 462 35.94 -26.13 -14.25
N ARG A 463 36.09 -27.45 -14.10
CA ARG A 463 35.61 -28.43 -15.09
C ARG A 463 34.10 -28.32 -15.30
N LEU A 464 33.34 -28.09 -14.23
CA LEU A 464 31.89 -27.88 -14.31
C LEU A 464 31.54 -26.59 -15.06
N GLN A 465 32.33 -25.53 -14.92
CA GLN A 465 32.12 -24.28 -15.66
C GLN A 465 32.52 -24.38 -17.13
N GLU A 466 33.65 -25.00 -17.44
CA GLU A 466 34.12 -25.21 -18.82
C GLU A 466 33.10 -26.04 -19.63
N ASN A 467 32.57 -27.12 -19.06
CA ASN A 467 31.55 -27.94 -19.71
C ASN A 467 30.26 -27.15 -19.99
N ASN A 468 29.81 -26.31 -19.06
CA ASN A 468 28.63 -25.47 -19.24
C ASN A 468 28.83 -24.38 -20.30
N GLU A 469 30.02 -23.79 -20.41
CA GLU A 469 30.34 -22.80 -21.44
C GLU A 469 30.47 -23.43 -22.85
N GLU A 470 30.94 -24.67 -22.95
CA GLU A 470 31.00 -25.41 -24.22
C GLU A 470 29.61 -25.81 -24.72
N GLU A 471 28.71 -26.27 -23.85
CA GLU A 471 27.32 -26.58 -24.21
C GLU A 471 26.56 -25.34 -24.71
N GLN A 472 26.75 -24.17 -24.06
CA GLN A 472 26.14 -22.91 -24.51
C GLN A 472 26.68 -22.40 -25.86
N LYS A 473 27.95 -22.66 -26.19
CA LYS A 473 28.55 -22.31 -27.49
C LYS A 473 28.05 -23.20 -28.64
N VAL A 474 27.64 -24.44 -28.35
CA VAL A 474 27.10 -25.36 -29.37
C VAL A 474 25.68 -24.97 -29.76
N ASP A 475 24.86 -24.48 -28.82
CA ASP A 475 23.48 -24.04 -29.10
C ASP A 475 23.41 -22.76 -29.95
N HIS A 476 24.34 -21.82 -29.77
CA HIS A 476 24.36 -20.57 -30.55
C HIS A 476 24.81 -20.74 -32.02
N ARG A 477 25.39 -21.88 -32.41
CA ARG A 477 25.78 -22.15 -33.81
C ARG A 477 24.66 -22.75 -34.68
N ARG A 478 23.46 -23.00 -34.13
CA ARG A 478 22.33 -23.62 -34.84
C ARG A 478 21.17 -22.67 -35.15
N LEU A 479 21.43 -21.42 -35.51
CA LEU A 479 20.40 -20.49 -35.99
C LEU A 479 20.75 -19.93 -37.37
N ASP A 480 20.06 -20.45 -38.38
CA ASP A 480 20.10 -19.99 -39.78
C ASP A 480 19.52 -18.57 -39.95
N PRO A 481 20.10 -17.72 -40.82
CA PRO A 481 19.60 -16.37 -41.06
C PRO A 481 18.62 -16.33 -42.24
N ARG A 482 17.32 -16.54 -42.00
CA ARG A 482 16.27 -16.23 -43.00
C ARG A 482 14.98 -15.73 -42.35
N SER A 483 14.87 -14.41 -42.17
CA SER A 483 13.65 -13.65 -42.50
C SER A 483 13.93 -12.13 -42.43
N LYS A 484 13.85 -11.47 -43.58
CA LYS A 484 13.72 -10.01 -43.69
C LYS A 484 12.23 -9.68 -43.82
N SER A 485 11.72 -8.77 -43.00
CA SER A 485 10.43 -8.11 -43.25
C SER A 485 10.53 -6.61 -42.98
N THR A 486 10.79 -5.88 -44.07
CA THR A 486 10.23 -4.57 -44.46
C THR A 486 9.44 -3.76 -43.42
N SER A 487 10.02 -2.61 -43.04
CA SER A 487 9.33 -1.46 -42.45
C SER A 487 8.63 -0.63 -43.53
N LEU A 488 7.34 -0.32 -43.34
CA LEU A 488 6.61 0.68 -44.13
C LEU A 488 6.15 1.81 -43.21
N SER A 489 6.74 2.99 -43.43
CA SER A 489 6.30 4.28 -42.91
C SER A 489 5.05 4.75 -43.65
N LEU A 490 4.06 5.31 -42.95
CA LEU A 490 3.05 6.15 -43.57
C LEU A 490 2.75 7.41 -42.73
N LYS A 491 2.77 8.53 -43.46
CA LYS A 491 2.74 9.90 -42.99
C LYS A 491 1.34 10.36 -42.57
N ARG A 492 1.38 11.21 -41.57
CA ARG A 492 0.43 12.22 -41.08
C ARG A 492 -0.36 12.95 -42.18
N SER A 493 -1.65 13.18 -41.95
CA SER A 493 -2.41 14.28 -42.55
C SER A 493 -3.40 14.89 -41.55
N ILE A 494 -3.63 16.19 -41.74
CA ILE A 494 -4.20 17.17 -40.81
C ILE A 494 -5.66 17.42 -41.21
N SER A 495 -6.58 17.59 -40.25
CA SER A 495 -7.77 18.41 -40.47
C SER A 495 -8.22 19.15 -39.22
N ARG A 496 -8.71 20.38 -39.46
CA ARG A 496 -9.04 21.47 -38.54
C ARG A 496 -10.37 21.24 -37.83
N GLY A 497 -10.46 21.56 -36.54
CA GLY A 497 -11.71 21.69 -35.78
C GLY A 497 -11.93 23.13 -35.31
N SER A 498 -13.14 23.63 -35.50
CA SER A 498 -13.60 24.97 -35.08
C SER A 498 -14.17 24.95 -33.65
N ALA A 499 -14.12 26.11 -33.01
CA ALA A 499 -14.49 26.38 -31.62
C ALA A 499 -16.01 26.49 -31.39
N GLY A 500 -16.45 26.28 -30.14
CA GLY A 500 -17.81 26.57 -29.70
C GLY A 500 -18.07 26.22 -28.24
N ASN A 501 -17.78 27.17 -27.36
CA ASN A 501 -17.85 27.14 -25.90
C ASN A 501 -19.30 27.04 -25.37
N SER A 502 -19.53 26.33 -24.26
CA SER A 502 -20.50 26.79 -23.24
C SER A 502 -20.29 26.11 -21.88
N SER A 503 -20.06 26.95 -20.89
CA SER A 503 -19.94 26.69 -19.46
C SER A 503 -21.28 26.37 -18.81
N ARG A 504 -21.30 25.50 -17.80
CA ARG A 504 -22.20 25.62 -16.65
C ARG A 504 -21.73 24.78 -15.46
N ASN A 505 -21.43 25.49 -14.37
CA ASN A 505 -21.18 24.97 -13.02
C ASN A 505 -22.43 24.28 -12.47
N SER A 506 -22.24 23.15 -11.79
CA SER A 506 -23.14 22.75 -10.70
C SER A 506 -22.39 21.98 -9.62
N PHE A 507 -22.65 22.41 -8.39
CA PHE A 507 -22.17 21.90 -7.11
C PHE A 507 -22.53 20.41 -6.91
N ASN A 508 -21.60 19.63 -6.35
CA ASN A 508 -21.85 18.28 -5.87
C ASN A 508 -21.69 18.19 -4.36
N LEU A 509 -22.72 17.69 -3.69
CA LEU A 509 -22.73 17.28 -2.29
C LEU A 509 -22.60 15.74 -2.28
N SER A 510 -21.52 15.20 -1.72
CA SER A 510 -21.24 13.76 -1.71
C SER A 510 -21.78 13.09 -0.44
N PHE A 511 -22.58 12.04 -0.62
CA PHE A 511 -23.00 11.11 0.43
C PHE A 511 -22.25 9.78 0.21
N GLY A 512 -21.38 9.40 1.15
CA GLY A 512 -20.44 8.30 1.01
C GLY A 512 -21.05 6.91 1.28
N LEU A 513 -20.73 5.95 0.41
CA LEU A 513 -20.78 4.51 0.71
C LEU A 513 -19.41 4.08 1.27
N PRO A 514 -19.35 3.22 2.31
CA PRO A 514 -18.10 2.64 2.78
C PRO A 514 -17.71 1.49 1.84
N GLY A 515 -16.54 1.60 1.20
CA GLY A 515 -16.04 0.57 0.29
C GLY A 515 -15.09 1.03 -0.81
N ALA A 516 -14.72 2.32 -0.85
CA ALA A 516 -13.53 2.75 -1.58
C ALA A 516 -12.34 2.68 -0.61
N VAL A 517 -11.38 1.82 -0.91
CA VAL A 517 -10.01 2.05 -0.43
C VAL A 517 -9.55 3.29 -1.18
N GLU A 518 -9.68 4.45 -0.54
CA GLU A 518 -9.07 5.69 -1.01
C GLU A 518 -7.54 5.47 -0.97
N LEU A 519 -6.96 5.20 -2.13
CA LEU A 519 -5.55 5.52 -2.36
C LEU A 519 -5.45 7.04 -2.20
N PRO A 520 -4.52 7.57 -1.40
CA PRO A 520 -4.40 9.01 -1.22
C PRO A 520 -3.98 9.64 -2.55
N GLU A 521 -4.93 10.27 -3.25
CA GLU A 521 -4.62 11.30 -4.23
C GLU A 521 -3.95 12.44 -3.47
N GLY A 522 -2.70 12.74 -3.82
CA GLY A 522 -1.94 13.82 -3.23
C GLY A 522 -2.71 15.14 -3.37
N ASN A 523 -2.85 15.87 -2.27
CA ASN A 523 -3.38 17.23 -2.28
C ASN A 523 -2.43 18.14 -3.08
N ASP A 524 -2.85 18.53 -4.27
CA ASP A 524 -2.22 19.63 -5.01
C ASP A 524 -2.59 20.96 -4.34
N THR A 525 -1.68 21.46 -3.51
CA THR A 525 -1.63 22.88 -3.15
C THR A 525 -1.19 23.69 -4.36
N HIS A 526 -1.99 24.71 -4.69
CA HIS A 526 -1.74 25.75 -5.69
C HIS A 526 -0.25 26.13 -5.86
N GLY A 527 0.25 25.93 -7.07
CA GLY A 527 1.51 26.50 -7.56
C GLY A 527 1.49 26.54 -9.09
N GLU A 528 1.30 27.72 -9.65
CA GLU A 528 1.43 27.97 -11.09
C GLU A 528 2.89 27.81 -11.55
N ASN A 529 3.13 26.94 -12.54
CA ASN A 529 3.87 27.19 -13.80
C ASN A 529 4.64 25.96 -14.34
N HIS A 530 4.31 25.63 -15.61
CA HIS A 530 5.04 24.79 -16.59
C HIS A 530 5.17 23.28 -16.28
N THR A 531 5.01 22.30 -17.19
CA THR A 531 4.99 22.25 -18.67
C THR A 531 4.24 20.96 -19.10
N GLU A 532 3.62 20.98 -20.28
CA GLU A 532 2.84 19.88 -20.86
C GLU A 532 3.57 18.54 -20.99
N GLN A 533 2.92 17.45 -20.57
CA GLN A 533 2.99 16.12 -21.19
C GLN A 533 1.67 15.37 -20.95
N ASP A 534 1.15 14.73 -22.00
CA ASP A 534 -0.17 14.10 -22.12
C ASP A 534 -0.63 13.26 -20.91
N GLY A 535 -1.51 13.87 -20.11
CA GLY A 535 -2.46 13.16 -19.27
C GLY A 535 -3.87 13.51 -19.75
N GLU A 536 -4.53 12.62 -20.49
CA GLU A 536 -5.98 12.73 -20.66
C GLU A 536 -6.60 12.76 -19.26
N VAL A 537 -7.11 13.92 -18.85
CA VAL A 537 -7.99 14.02 -17.69
C VAL A 537 -9.10 12.98 -17.90
N PRO A 538 -9.27 12.01 -16.99
CA PRO A 538 -10.25 10.95 -17.20
C PRO A 538 -11.62 11.59 -17.39
N LYS A 539 -12.16 11.49 -18.61
CA LYS A 539 -13.49 12.00 -18.94
C LYS A 539 -14.48 11.29 -18.02
N LYS A 540 -15.08 12.03 -17.07
CA LYS A 540 -16.12 11.50 -16.17
C LYS A 540 -17.13 10.72 -17.01
N ALA A 541 -17.25 9.41 -16.75
CA ALA A 541 -18.17 8.58 -17.50
C ALA A 541 -19.58 9.14 -17.33
N PRO A 542 -20.35 9.34 -18.41
CA PRO A 542 -21.71 9.85 -18.29
C PRO A 542 -22.54 8.86 -17.47
N MET A 543 -23.21 9.35 -16.41
CA MET A 543 -24.05 8.53 -15.52
C MET A 543 -25.11 7.71 -16.29
N GLY A 544 -25.57 8.21 -17.44
CA GLY A 544 -26.49 7.49 -18.32
C GLY A 544 -25.94 6.16 -18.86
N ARG A 545 -24.62 6.02 -19.01
CA ARG A 545 -23.98 4.77 -19.44
C ARG A 545 -23.98 3.72 -18.32
N LEU A 546 -23.80 4.15 -17.06
CA LEU A 546 -23.97 3.26 -15.91
C LEU A 546 -25.44 2.86 -15.72
N ALA A 547 -26.38 3.79 -15.91
CA ALA A 547 -27.81 3.48 -15.86
C ALA A 547 -28.23 2.47 -16.94
N LEU A 548 -27.62 2.52 -18.13
CA LEU A 548 -27.85 1.55 -19.20
C LEU A 548 -27.46 0.12 -18.80
N LEU A 549 -26.40 -0.02 -18.02
CA LEU A 549 -25.95 -1.32 -17.51
C LEU A 549 -26.91 -1.92 -16.48
N ASN A 550 -27.79 -1.12 -15.89
CA ASN A 550 -28.79 -1.54 -14.90
C ASN A 550 -30.18 -1.79 -15.50
N LYS A 551 -30.31 -1.83 -16.84
CA LYS A 551 -31.58 -2.00 -17.56
C LYS A 551 -32.36 -3.27 -17.17
N LEU A 552 -31.66 -4.34 -16.82
CA LEU A 552 -32.27 -5.62 -16.45
C LEU A 552 -32.96 -5.56 -15.08
N GLU A 553 -32.61 -4.59 -14.27
CA GLU A 553 -33.10 -4.41 -12.90
C GLU A 553 -34.06 -3.20 -12.77
N VAL A 554 -34.52 -2.62 -13.88
CA VAL A 554 -35.40 -1.42 -13.89
C VAL A 554 -36.66 -1.60 -13.03
N LEU A 555 -37.29 -2.78 -13.07
CA LEU A 555 -38.47 -3.07 -12.25
C LEU A 555 -38.16 -3.00 -10.75
N ILE A 556 -36.99 -3.51 -10.34
CA ILE A 556 -36.53 -3.50 -8.95
C ILE A 556 -36.23 -2.07 -8.51
N ILE A 557 -35.60 -1.28 -9.38
CA ILE A 557 -35.31 0.14 -9.13
C ILE A 557 -36.61 0.94 -9.00
N LEU A 558 -37.62 0.67 -9.83
CA LEU A 558 -38.93 1.33 -9.76
C LEU A 558 -39.63 1.02 -8.44
N LEU A 559 -39.63 -0.26 -8.02
CA LEU A 559 -40.18 -0.66 -6.72
C LEU A 559 -39.40 -0.03 -5.56
N GLY A 560 -38.07 0.01 -5.65
CA GLY A 560 -37.22 0.66 -4.64
C GLY A 560 -37.47 2.16 -4.57
N SER A 561 -37.67 2.81 -5.72
CA SER A 561 -38.00 4.24 -5.81
C SER A 561 -39.38 4.54 -5.21
N LEU A 562 -40.35 3.63 -5.37
CA LEU A 562 -41.66 3.76 -4.72
C LEU A 562 -41.53 3.65 -3.19
N ALA A 563 -40.75 2.68 -2.70
CA ALA A 563 -40.47 2.54 -1.27
C ALA A 563 -39.74 3.78 -0.70
N ALA A 564 -38.76 4.31 -1.44
CA ALA A 564 -38.05 5.54 -1.10
C ALA A 564 -38.98 6.76 -1.10
N ALA A 565 -39.93 6.86 -2.04
CA ALA A 565 -40.93 7.93 -2.05
C ALA A 565 -41.82 7.88 -0.80
N VAL A 566 -42.26 6.68 -0.38
CA VAL A 566 -43.01 6.49 0.87
C VAL A 566 -42.18 6.92 2.08
N HIS A 567 -40.92 6.51 2.15
CA HIS A 567 -40.00 6.93 3.21
C HIS A 567 -39.80 8.45 3.23
N GLY A 568 -39.59 9.09 2.08
CA GLY A 568 -39.40 10.54 1.97
C GLY A 568 -40.61 11.36 2.44
N VAL A 569 -41.83 10.84 2.27
CA VAL A 569 -43.07 11.49 2.74
C VAL A 569 -43.22 11.44 4.27
N LEU A 570 -42.51 10.55 4.97
CA LEU A 570 -42.61 10.42 6.44
C LEU A 570 -42.23 11.71 7.17
N PHE A 571 -41.20 12.44 6.73
CA PHE A 571 -40.74 13.65 7.41
C PHE A 571 -41.70 14.85 7.25
N PRO A 572 -42.21 15.18 6.05
CA PRO A 572 -43.28 16.18 5.91
C PRO A 572 -44.53 15.82 6.71
N MET A 573 -44.95 14.55 6.69
CA MET A 573 -46.10 14.07 7.49
C MET A 573 -45.84 14.26 8.98
N PHE A 574 -44.64 13.92 9.45
CA PHE A 574 -44.24 14.17 10.82
C PHE A 574 -44.26 15.66 11.19
N GLY A 575 -43.83 16.56 10.28
CA GLY A 575 -43.91 18.01 10.48
C GLY A 575 -45.34 18.51 10.67
N VAL A 576 -46.28 18.05 9.83
CA VAL A 576 -47.72 18.38 9.96
C VAL A 576 -48.28 17.86 11.29
N MET A 577 -47.86 16.66 11.70
CA MET A 577 -48.30 16.07 12.96
C MET A 577 -47.79 16.84 14.18
N ILE A 578 -46.52 17.22 14.20
CA ILE A 578 -45.95 18.01 15.30
C ILE A 578 -46.67 19.37 15.39
N SER A 579 -46.89 20.04 14.26
CA SER A 579 -47.65 21.30 14.23
C SER A 579 -49.07 21.14 14.83
N SER A 580 -49.76 20.07 14.45
CA SER A 580 -51.12 19.77 14.95
C SER A 580 -51.12 19.39 16.44
N ALA A 581 -50.11 18.65 16.90
CA ALA A 581 -49.92 18.31 18.31
C ALA A 581 -49.62 19.55 19.16
N ILE A 582 -48.83 20.50 18.65
CA ILE A 582 -48.57 21.78 19.31
C ILE A 582 -49.88 22.56 19.47
N LYS A 583 -50.70 22.66 18.41
CA LYS A 583 -52.00 23.31 18.48
C LYS A 583 -52.91 22.67 19.53
N THR A 584 -52.87 21.34 19.62
CA THR A 584 -53.68 20.55 20.56
C THR A 584 -53.41 20.93 22.03
N PHE A 585 -52.17 21.28 22.38
CA PHE A 585 -51.81 21.67 23.75
C PHE A 585 -52.44 22.99 24.22
N TYR A 586 -53.03 23.76 23.32
CA TYR A 586 -53.72 25.02 23.63
C TYR A 586 -55.26 24.90 23.50
N GLU A 587 -55.77 23.70 23.23
CA GLU A 587 -57.22 23.44 23.15
C GLU A 587 -57.85 23.17 24.54
N PRO A 588 -59.19 23.30 24.69
CA PRO A 588 -59.89 22.99 25.93
C PRO A 588 -59.66 21.54 26.41
N PRO A 589 -59.79 21.26 27.72
CA PRO A 589 -59.40 19.99 28.33
C PRO A 589 -59.96 18.72 27.66
N ASP A 590 -61.23 18.74 27.27
CA ASP A 590 -61.90 17.59 26.65
C ASP A 590 -61.37 17.29 25.24
N LYS A 591 -61.06 18.33 24.47
CA LYS A 591 -60.45 18.20 23.14
C LYS A 591 -58.98 17.81 23.22
N LEU A 592 -58.22 18.45 24.11
CA LEU A 592 -56.80 18.16 24.32
C LEU A 592 -56.57 16.67 24.66
N ARG A 593 -57.40 16.08 25.53
CA ARG A 593 -57.28 14.65 25.87
C ARG A 593 -57.52 13.73 24.68
N LYS A 594 -58.53 14.02 23.85
CA LYS A 594 -58.88 13.21 22.69
C LYS A 594 -57.83 13.34 21.59
N ASP A 595 -57.41 14.57 21.29
CA ASP A 595 -56.53 14.88 20.19
C ASP A 595 -55.08 14.49 20.49
N SER A 596 -54.61 14.62 21.73
CA SER A 596 -53.28 14.11 22.14
C SER A 596 -53.17 12.59 21.99
N SER A 597 -54.26 11.86 22.27
CA SER A 597 -54.31 10.42 22.03
C SER A 597 -54.35 10.07 20.55
N PHE A 598 -55.08 10.85 19.74
CA PHE A 598 -55.14 10.66 18.29
C PHE A 598 -53.77 10.89 17.64
N TRP A 599 -53.15 12.04 17.89
CA TRP A 599 -51.84 12.38 17.33
C TRP A 599 -50.72 11.47 17.86
N GLY A 600 -50.79 11.06 19.13
CA GLY A 600 -49.88 10.05 19.69
C GLY A 600 -49.96 8.70 18.97
N LEU A 601 -51.17 8.22 18.65
CA LEU A 601 -51.38 6.99 17.89
C LEU A 601 -50.88 7.11 16.44
N MET A 602 -51.14 8.26 15.79
CA MET A 602 -50.64 8.52 14.45
C MET A 602 -49.11 8.46 14.37
N CYS A 603 -48.38 8.83 15.43
CA CYS A 603 -46.92 8.72 15.46
C CYS A 603 -46.47 7.26 15.42
N VAL A 604 -47.18 6.37 16.12
CA VAL A 604 -46.91 4.93 16.07
C VAL A 604 -47.19 4.37 14.67
N VAL A 605 -48.25 4.84 14.00
CA VAL A 605 -48.54 4.47 12.60
C VAL A 605 -47.39 4.86 11.67
N LEU A 606 -46.84 6.07 11.78
CA LEU A 606 -45.64 6.47 11.02
C LEU A 606 -44.45 5.57 11.34
N GLY A 607 -44.28 5.18 12.60
CA GLY A 607 -43.28 4.19 13.00
C GLY A 607 -43.44 2.88 12.26
N ILE A 608 -44.66 2.32 12.20
CA ILE A 608 -44.95 1.05 11.51
C ILE A 608 -44.71 1.19 10.00
N ILE A 609 -45.01 2.33 9.41
CA ILE A 609 -44.68 2.57 8.00
C ILE A 609 -43.15 2.55 7.82
N SER A 610 -42.40 3.19 8.72
CA SER A 610 -40.93 3.26 8.64
C SER A 610 -40.24 1.88 8.75
N ILE A 611 -40.74 0.96 9.60
CA ILE A 611 -40.17 -0.38 9.74
C ILE A 611 -40.43 -1.27 8.51
N ILE A 612 -41.31 -0.85 7.60
CA ILE A 612 -41.63 -1.58 6.35
C ILE A 612 -40.99 -0.90 5.15
N SER A 613 -41.13 0.43 5.03
CA SER A 613 -40.67 1.17 3.85
C SER A 613 -39.14 1.25 3.77
N ILE A 614 -38.46 1.46 4.90
CA ILE A 614 -37.00 1.63 4.94
C ILE A 614 -36.26 0.32 4.58
N PRO A 615 -36.63 -0.86 5.14
CA PRO A 615 -36.00 -2.10 4.73
C PRO A 615 -36.31 -2.47 3.29
N ALA A 616 -37.53 -2.22 2.81
CA ALA A 616 -37.90 -2.47 1.42
C ALA A 616 -37.06 -1.63 0.45
N GLU A 617 -36.88 -0.34 0.74
CA GLU A 617 -36.01 0.56 -0.02
C GLU A 617 -34.57 0.03 -0.08
N LEU A 618 -33.93 -0.18 1.08
CA LEU A 618 -32.52 -0.56 1.14
C LEU A 618 -32.25 -1.96 0.59
N PHE A 619 -33.20 -2.89 0.72
CA PHE A 619 -33.11 -4.21 0.11
C PHE A 619 -33.18 -4.16 -1.43
N LEU A 620 -34.15 -3.43 -1.98
CA LEU A 620 -34.35 -3.33 -3.43
C LEU A 620 -33.19 -2.61 -4.11
N PHE A 621 -32.72 -1.50 -3.52
CA PHE A 621 -31.52 -0.82 -4.01
C PHE A 621 -30.24 -1.65 -3.78
N GLY A 622 -30.15 -2.42 -2.70
CA GLY A 622 -29.05 -3.35 -2.46
C GLY A 622 -28.94 -4.44 -3.54
N ILE A 623 -30.07 -4.98 -4.02
CA ILE A 623 -30.10 -5.93 -5.15
C ILE A 623 -29.63 -5.25 -6.44
N ALA A 624 -30.22 -4.09 -6.77
CA ALA A 624 -29.91 -3.38 -8.01
C ALA A 624 -28.44 -2.93 -8.06
N GLY A 625 -27.94 -2.32 -6.97
CA GLY A 625 -26.56 -1.88 -6.85
C GLY A 625 -25.57 -3.04 -6.82
N GLY A 626 -25.87 -4.10 -6.07
CA GLY A 626 -25.02 -5.29 -5.98
C GLY A 626 -24.84 -5.99 -7.32
N LYS A 627 -25.93 -6.20 -8.08
CA LYS A 627 -25.86 -6.80 -9.43
C LYS A 627 -25.08 -5.92 -10.42
N LEU A 628 -25.25 -4.61 -10.33
CA LEU A 628 -24.50 -3.67 -11.17
C LEU A 628 -22.99 -3.77 -10.89
N ILE A 629 -22.60 -3.79 -9.61
CA ILE A 629 -21.19 -3.92 -9.20
C ILE A 629 -20.62 -5.27 -9.64
N GLU A 630 -21.34 -6.37 -9.44
CA GLU A 630 -20.95 -7.70 -9.92
C GLU A 630 -20.68 -7.69 -11.43
N ARG A 631 -21.63 -7.14 -12.21
CA ARG A 631 -21.54 -7.05 -13.67
C ARG A 631 -20.36 -6.21 -14.13
N ILE A 632 -20.17 -5.01 -13.55
CA ILE A 632 -19.06 -4.12 -13.89
C ILE A 632 -17.73 -4.80 -13.57
N ARG A 633 -17.57 -5.34 -12.37
CA ARG A 633 -16.33 -6.01 -11.96
C ARG A 633 -16.00 -7.21 -12.85
N ALA A 634 -17.00 -8.04 -13.17
CA ALA A 634 -16.83 -9.18 -14.07
C ALA A 634 -16.43 -8.75 -15.49
N MET A 635 -17.09 -7.72 -16.04
CA MET A 635 -16.74 -7.17 -17.37
C MET A 635 -15.36 -6.53 -17.39
N SER A 636 -15.01 -5.75 -16.37
CA SER A 636 -13.70 -5.12 -16.24
C SER A 636 -12.60 -6.15 -16.16
N PHE A 637 -12.71 -7.15 -15.27
CA PHE A 637 -11.70 -8.19 -15.14
C PHE A 637 -11.57 -9.01 -16.43
N ARG A 638 -12.69 -9.41 -17.03
CA ARG A 638 -12.69 -10.08 -18.34
C ARG A 638 -11.97 -9.25 -19.40
N SER A 639 -12.25 -7.95 -19.47
CA SER A 639 -11.63 -7.07 -20.47
C SER A 639 -10.14 -6.89 -20.23
N ILE A 640 -9.70 -6.78 -18.97
CA ILE A 640 -8.28 -6.65 -18.60
C ILE A 640 -7.52 -7.91 -19.00
N VAL A 641 -8.02 -9.10 -18.61
CA VAL A 641 -7.34 -10.37 -18.90
C VAL A 641 -7.22 -10.65 -20.40
N HIS A 642 -8.10 -10.10 -21.24
CA HIS A 642 -8.04 -10.25 -22.70
C HIS A 642 -7.21 -9.16 -23.41
N GLN A 643 -6.59 -8.22 -22.68
CA GLN A 643 -5.66 -7.29 -23.31
C GLN A 643 -4.42 -8.01 -23.81
N GLU A 644 -3.81 -7.46 -24.85
CA GLU A 644 -2.52 -7.94 -25.31
C GLU A 644 -1.46 -7.80 -24.22
N VAL A 645 -0.49 -8.71 -24.19
CA VAL A 645 0.59 -8.70 -23.18
C VAL A 645 1.33 -7.36 -23.18
N ALA A 646 1.50 -6.74 -24.35
CA ALA A 646 2.13 -5.43 -24.50
C ALA A 646 1.41 -4.30 -23.75
N TRP A 647 0.09 -4.40 -23.53
CA TRP A 647 -0.67 -3.43 -22.75
C TRP A 647 -0.22 -3.38 -21.28
N PHE A 648 0.19 -4.53 -20.74
CA PHE A 648 0.71 -4.65 -19.37
C PHE A 648 2.18 -4.24 -19.24
N ASP A 649 2.90 -4.11 -20.36
CA ASP A 649 4.28 -3.61 -20.37
C ASP A 649 4.32 -2.06 -20.31
N ASP A 650 3.20 -1.36 -20.54
CA ASP A 650 3.07 0.09 -20.31
C ASP A 650 3.20 0.41 -18.82
N PRO A 651 4.11 1.32 -18.40
CA PRO A 651 4.26 1.73 -17.00
C PRO A 651 2.95 2.15 -16.31
N LYS A 652 1.97 2.69 -17.05
CA LYS A 652 0.67 3.09 -16.49
C LYS A 652 -0.23 1.91 -16.10
N ASN A 653 0.00 0.73 -16.69
CA ASN A 653 -0.84 -0.46 -16.53
C ASN A 653 -0.10 -1.64 -15.89
N SER A 654 1.22 -1.50 -15.70
CA SER A 654 2.06 -2.49 -15.03
C SER A 654 2.00 -2.32 -13.50
N ARG A 655 2.14 -3.42 -12.77
CA ARG A 655 2.15 -3.41 -11.30
C ARG A 655 3.52 -3.00 -10.76
N TYR A 656 4.04 -1.81 -11.05
CA TYR A 656 5.24 -1.24 -10.40
C TYR A 656 5.25 0.29 -10.37
#